data_AF-A0A3C1FDC9-F1
#
_entry.id   AF-A0A3C1FDC9-F1
#
_cell.length_a   1.000
_cell.length_b   1.000
_cell.length_c   1.000
_cell.angle_alpha   90.00
_cell.angle_beta   90.00
_cell.angle_gamma   90.00
#
_symmetry.space_group_name_H-M   'P 1'
#
loop_
_entity.id
_entity.type
_entity.pdbx_description
1 polymer ?
#
loop_
_entity_poly.entity_id
_entity_poly.type
_entity_poly.pdbx_seq_one_letter_code
_entity_poly.pdbx_strand_id
1 'polypeptide(L)'
;MLDVLVGPAGAGKTTAMNALRRAWEAEHGPGSVVGLAPSAVAAQVLADDLGIGTENTARWWQNHLIHGTTFEAGQLVIIDEASLAGTLSLDRITHLAQVAGAKVLLVGDYAQLQSVDAGGAFAMIARDRSDTPELVDVHRFTHAWEKTASLELRHGRTAAIDTYLAHQRVTDGDGEAMTDAAYNAWRADRDAGLVSVLIAETHEDVTTLNARARADLILNKTLNPDRQVELHDGTAAGVGDTIITRRNNRNLRTLTGRDWVRNGDIWTVTAVGDDGTITIARDSGTGTVVRDDGTIRARRRGRRFGGSIVLPASYVAEHVDLGYAVTAYRAQGITTDTAHVLVEPTSTRETFYVAMTRGRHSNHAYVTLDRADDHAQPHPGDDPHATARSVLYGVLQHSGAELSAHETIVAEQEQWGSIAQLAAEYETIAAAAQHDRWATLVRGSGLSDEQAESAIESEAFGPLAAELRRAEANHRDVDELLPRLVAARGFGDADDIAAVVHYRVERATARPAGSGRTRKSARLIAGLIPQARGVLDADMRAALDEREELIEAHAAAVLDTALTECAPWTKALGMPPNDRRRAATWRKAARTVAAYRDRYRVIDDSPLGAPPESAAQTIDAARARVGLEQVRALERAEEPRSAGRTPGKHVPGVSM
;
A
#
# COMPACT_ATOMS: atom_id res chain seq x y z
N MET A 1 -3.19 29.48 4.59
CA MET A 1 -3.34 29.43 6.06
C MET A 1 -2.88 28.09 6.60
N LEU A 2 -3.32 26.99 6.00
CA LEU A 2 -2.74 25.65 6.20
C LEU A 2 -1.80 25.32 5.04
N ASP A 3 -0.58 24.88 5.34
CA ASP A 3 0.36 24.29 4.38
C ASP A 3 0.80 22.91 4.87
N VAL A 4 1.31 22.09 3.95
CA VAL A 4 1.80 20.74 4.23
C VAL A 4 3.24 20.62 3.72
N LEU A 5 4.10 19.94 4.48
CA LEU A 5 5.45 19.57 4.08
C LEU A 5 5.61 18.07 4.22
N VAL A 6 5.85 17.39 3.11
CA VAL A 6 6.13 15.96 3.08
C VAL A 6 7.64 15.74 3.13
N GLY A 7 8.09 14.84 3.99
CA GLY A 7 9.50 14.48 4.07
C GLY A 7 9.69 13.00 4.39
N PRO A 8 10.28 12.21 3.47
CA PRO A 8 10.70 10.84 3.71
C PRO A 8 11.56 10.68 4.98
N ALA A 9 11.66 9.44 5.47
CA ALA A 9 12.50 9.12 6.61
C ALA A 9 13.95 9.59 6.37
N GLY A 10 14.43 10.51 7.20
CA GLY A 10 15.79 11.04 7.10
C GLY A 10 16.00 12.13 6.04
N ALA A 11 14.94 12.73 5.49
CA ALA A 11 15.04 13.81 4.49
C ALA A 11 15.39 15.21 5.03
N GLY A 12 15.74 15.32 6.32
CA GLY A 12 16.13 16.61 6.91
C GLY A 12 14.97 17.55 7.24
N LYS A 13 13.76 17.01 7.51
CA LYS A 13 12.57 17.75 7.96
C LYS A 13 12.91 18.78 9.05
N THR A 14 13.65 18.35 10.07
CA THR A 14 14.16 19.18 11.15
C THR A 14 14.96 20.39 10.66
N THR A 15 15.88 20.21 9.72
CA THR A 15 16.71 21.30 9.19
C THR A 15 15.87 22.32 8.44
N ALA A 16 14.90 21.86 7.65
CA ALA A 16 13.96 22.72 6.94
C ALA A 16 13.07 23.51 7.92
N MET A 17 12.51 22.84 8.94
CA MET A 17 11.71 23.48 9.98
C MET A 17 12.52 24.50 10.79
N ASN A 18 13.80 24.22 11.07
CA ASN A 18 14.69 25.17 11.73
C ASN A 18 14.95 26.43 10.92
N ALA A 19 15.14 26.30 9.61
CA ALA A 19 15.29 27.44 8.72
C ALA A 19 14.00 28.27 8.68
N LEU A 20 12.84 27.61 8.59
CA LEU A 20 11.53 28.25 8.62
C LEU A 20 11.29 28.98 9.94
N ARG A 21 11.58 28.34 11.07
CA ARG A 21 11.48 28.95 12.41
C ARG A 21 12.25 30.27 12.47
N ARG A 22 13.53 30.25 12.07
CA ARG A 22 14.39 31.45 12.08
C ARG A 22 13.85 32.56 11.19
N ALA A 23 13.37 32.22 10.00
CA ALA A 23 12.77 33.20 9.08
C ALA A 23 11.50 33.81 9.68
N TRP A 24 10.63 32.99 10.26
CA TRP A 24 9.37 33.43 10.85
C TRP A 24 9.58 34.34 12.05
N GLU A 25 10.48 33.95 12.97
CA GLU A 25 10.82 34.74 14.16
C GLU A 25 11.50 36.07 13.80
N ALA A 26 12.23 36.15 12.68
CA ALA A 26 12.83 37.39 12.21
C ALA A 26 11.78 38.41 11.75
N GLU A 27 10.63 37.93 11.24
CA GLU A 27 9.54 38.77 10.75
C GLU A 27 8.49 39.08 11.83
N HIS A 28 8.11 38.07 12.62
CA HIS A 28 7.00 38.14 13.58
C HIS A 28 7.45 38.23 15.05
N GLY A 29 8.77 38.22 15.29
CA GLY A 29 9.37 38.32 16.62
C GLY A 29 9.60 36.98 17.32
N PRO A 30 10.41 36.96 18.40
CA PRO A 30 10.70 35.75 19.17
C PRO A 30 9.44 35.13 19.77
N GLY A 31 9.33 33.79 19.73
CA GLY A 31 8.17 33.08 20.29
C GLY A 31 6.92 33.10 19.42
N SER A 32 7.01 33.59 18.18
CA SER A 32 5.94 33.51 17.19
C SER A 32 5.76 32.10 16.60
N VAL A 33 6.59 31.14 16.96
CA VAL A 33 6.52 29.75 16.48
C VAL A 33 6.12 28.82 17.62
N VAL A 34 5.07 28.03 17.40
CA VAL A 34 4.55 27.02 18.33
C VAL A 34 4.74 25.65 17.70
N GLY A 35 5.43 24.74 18.38
CA GLY A 35 5.59 23.36 17.91
C GLY A 35 4.63 22.40 18.62
N LEU A 36 3.99 21.52 17.86
CA LEU A 36 3.10 20.48 18.36
C LEU A 36 3.49 19.13 17.74
N ALA A 37 3.26 18.04 18.47
CA ALA A 37 3.39 16.69 17.94
C ALA A 37 2.39 15.71 18.61
N PRO A 38 1.99 14.61 17.96
CA PRO A 38 1.03 13.65 18.52
C PRO A 38 1.52 12.90 19.76
N SER A 39 2.84 12.70 19.90
CA SER A 39 3.45 11.98 21.03
C SER A 39 4.36 12.90 21.86
N ALA A 40 4.53 12.57 23.14
CA ALA A 40 5.40 13.35 24.03
C ALA A 40 6.89 13.22 23.67
N VAL A 41 7.29 12.08 23.09
CA VAL A 41 8.65 11.85 22.58
C VAL A 41 8.88 12.68 21.32
N ALA A 42 7.96 12.65 20.36
CA ALA A 42 8.06 13.47 19.14
C ALA A 42 8.07 14.96 19.47
N ALA A 43 7.25 15.41 20.42
CA ALA A 43 7.27 16.79 20.88
C ALA A 43 8.63 17.15 21.48
N GLN A 44 9.23 16.30 22.31
CA GLN A 44 10.55 16.56 22.86
C GLN A 44 11.64 16.62 21.78
N VAL A 45 11.63 15.68 20.84
CA VAL A 45 12.56 15.70 19.71
C VAL A 45 12.41 17.02 18.94
N LEU A 46 11.19 17.42 18.63
CA LEU A 46 10.91 18.70 17.98
C LEU A 46 11.39 19.90 18.82
N ALA A 47 11.26 19.87 20.15
CA ALA A 47 11.77 20.91 21.03
C ALA A 47 13.29 20.99 21.04
N ASP A 48 13.97 19.85 21.11
CA ASP A 48 15.44 19.79 21.10
C ASP A 48 15.99 20.24 19.75
N ASP A 49 15.34 19.80 18.68
CA ASP A 49 15.69 20.11 17.30
C ASP A 49 15.46 21.58 16.97
N LEU A 50 14.29 22.12 17.34
CA LEU A 50 13.90 23.50 17.05
C LEU A 50 14.25 24.49 18.14
N GLY A 51 14.74 24.08 19.31
CA GLY A 51 15.05 24.97 20.43
C GLY A 51 13.89 25.88 20.88
N ILE A 52 12.64 25.43 20.74
CA ILE A 52 11.41 26.16 21.13
C ILE A 52 10.56 25.31 22.08
N GLY A 53 9.61 25.96 22.75
CA GLY A 53 8.58 25.24 23.50
C GLY A 53 7.70 24.42 22.55
N THR A 54 7.59 23.12 22.82
CA THR A 54 6.69 22.24 22.07
C THR A 54 5.79 21.46 23.02
N GLU A 55 4.60 21.11 22.54
CA GLU A 55 3.65 20.34 23.33
C GLU A 55 3.06 19.16 22.56
N ASN A 56 2.65 18.16 23.32
CA ASN A 56 1.79 17.12 22.79
C ASN A 56 0.43 17.73 22.40
N THR A 57 -0.12 17.37 21.24
CA THR A 57 -1.40 17.91 20.72
C THR A 57 -2.57 17.76 21.71
N ALA A 58 -2.70 16.61 22.38
CA ALA A 58 -3.74 16.38 23.38
C ALA A 58 -3.54 17.25 24.63
N ARG A 59 -2.29 17.46 25.05
CA ARG A 59 -2.00 18.39 26.17
C ARG A 59 -2.33 19.83 25.80
N TRP A 60 -1.94 20.26 24.61
CA TRP A 60 -2.24 21.62 24.14
C TRP A 60 -3.76 21.85 24.09
N TRP A 61 -4.50 20.87 23.56
CA TRP A 61 -5.97 20.90 23.55
C TRP A 61 -6.56 20.99 24.97
N GLN A 62 -6.03 20.21 25.92
CA GLN A 62 -6.47 20.29 27.31
C GLN A 62 -6.19 21.66 27.93
N ASN A 63 -5.03 22.26 27.65
CA ASN A 63 -4.68 23.60 28.11
C ASN A 63 -5.61 24.68 27.51
N HIS A 64 -6.05 24.50 26.26
CA HIS A 64 -7.06 25.35 25.65
C HIS A 64 -8.39 25.26 26.41
N LEU A 65 -8.87 24.05 26.69
CA LEU A 65 -10.14 23.83 27.38
C LEU A 65 -10.15 24.32 28.84
N ILE A 66 -9.08 24.07 29.59
CA ILE A 66 -9.03 24.42 31.02
C ILE A 66 -8.66 25.90 31.23
N HIS A 67 -7.67 26.39 30.48
CA HIS A 67 -7.03 27.68 30.74
C HIS A 67 -7.36 28.75 29.70
N GLY A 68 -8.08 28.41 28.63
CA GLY A 68 -8.34 29.32 27.52
C GLY A 68 -7.10 29.60 26.66
N THR A 69 -6.05 28.76 26.77
CA THR A 69 -4.82 28.90 25.99
C THR A 69 -5.15 28.84 24.50
N THR A 70 -4.83 29.85 23.72
CA THR A 70 -5.14 29.89 22.28
C THR A 70 -3.94 30.41 21.49
N PHE A 71 -4.03 30.31 20.16
CA PHE A 71 -3.08 30.93 19.26
C PHE A 71 -3.33 32.44 19.13
N GLU A 72 -2.30 33.15 18.67
CA GLU A 72 -2.30 34.58 18.39
C GLU A 72 -2.08 34.85 16.90
N ALA A 73 -2.55 36.00 16.42
CA ALA A 73 -2.38 36.41 15.03
C ALA A 73 -0.89 36.53 14.67
N GLY A 74 -0.50 36.01 13.50
CA GLY A 74 0.89 36.01 13.05
C GLY A 74 1.77 34.90 13.62
N GLN A 75 1.22 34.00 14.45
CA GLN A 75 1.94 32.81 14.87
C GLN A 75 2.02 31.75 13.77
N LEU A 76 3.10 30.96 13.78
CA LEU A 76 3.27 29.75 13.00
C LEU A 76 3.16 28.52 13.91
N VAL A 77 2.16 27.69 13.67
CA VAL A 77 1.95 26.42 14.35
C VAL A 77 2.52 25.30 13.48
N ILE A 78 3.60 24.66 13.94
CA ILE A 78 4.21 23.51 13.27
C ILE A 78 3.69 22.25 13.96
N ILE A 79 3.00 21.38 13.23
CA ILE A 79 2.58 20.06 13.72
C ILE A 79 3.46 19.01 13.05
N ASP A 80 4.45 18.49 13.77
CA ASP A 80 5.35 17.44 13.27
C ASP A 80 4.78 16.04 13.52
N GLU A 81 5.21 15.07 12.70
CA GLU A 81 4.65 13.71 12.63
C GLU A 81 3.13 13.72 12.46
N ALA A 82 2.61 14.62 11.62
CA ALA A 82 1.18 14.82 11.40
C ALA A 82 0.47 13.57 10.82
N SER A 83 1.18 12.62 10.23
CA SER A 83 0.63 11.32 9.82
C SER A 83 0.14 10.48 11.00
N LEU A 84 0.70 10.68 12.20
CA LEU A 84 0.28 10.04 13.45
C LEU A 84 -0.86 10.79 14.17
N ALA A 85 -1.26 11.96 13.68
CA ALA A 85 -2.33 12.73 14.30
C ALA A 85 -3.70 12.26 13.81
N GLY A 86 -4.61 11.98 14.74
CA GLY A 86 -6.01 11.71 14.38
C GLY A 86 -6.68 12.90 13.70
N THR A 87 -7.56 12.63 12.74
CA THR A 87 -8.23 13.63 11.89
C THR A 87 -8.96 14.70 12.68
N LEU A 88 -9.69 14.32 13.74
CA LEU A 88 -10.42 15.27 14.60
C LEU A 88 -9.49 16.19 15.40
N SER A 89 -8.31 15.70 15.78
CA SER A 89 -7.33 16.51 16.50
C SER A 89 -6.72 17.57 15.58
N LEU A 90 -6.41 17.20 14.33
CA LEU A 90 -5.95 18.14 13.31
C LEU A 90 -7.01 19.19 12.99
N ASP A 91 -8.27 18.79 12.78
CA ASP A 91 -9.40 19.70 12.51
C ASP A 91 -9.56 20.75 13.62
N ARG A 92 -9.62 20.32 14.90
CA ARG A 92 -9.76 21.24 16.04
C ARG A 92 -8.61 22.24 16.14
N ILE A 93 -7.37 21.77 16.02
CA ILE A 93 -6.18 22.63 16.16
C ILE A 93 -6.10 23.62 14.98
N THR A 94 -6.32 23.14 13.75
CA THR A 94 -6.28 23.99 12.55
C THR A 94 -7.43 25.01 12.55
N HIS A 95 -8.62 24.63 13.00
CA HIS A 95 -9.75 25.55 13.16
C HIS A 95 -9.44 26.69 14.14
N LEU A 96 -8.85 26.38 15.31
CA LEU A 96 -8.47 27.40 16.29
C LEU A 96 -7.37 28.32 15.75
N ALA A 97 -6.38 27.77 15.07
CA ALA A 97 -5.34 28.56 14.42
C ALA A 97 -5.94 29.49 13.36
N GLN A 98 -6.94 29.00 12.62
CA GLN A 98 -7.67 29.79 11.64
C GLN A 98 -8.41 30.98 12.27
N VAL A 99 -9.16 30.72 13.35
CA VAL A 99 -9.89 31.77 14.08
C VAL A 99 -8.93 32.84 14.64
N ALA A 100 -7.76 32.43 15.11
CA ALA A 100 -6.74 33.32 15.63
C ALA A 100 -5.98 34.14 14.57
N GLY A 101 -6.08 33.77 13.28
CA GLY A 101 -5.24 34.33 12.22
C GLY A 101 -3.79 33.83 12.26
N ALA A 102 -3.57 32.64 12.82
CA ALA A 102 -2.28 31.94 12.80
C ALA A 102 -2.14 31.09 11.52
N LYS A 103 -0.90 30.83 11.14
CA LYS A 103 -0.53 29.91 10.05
C LYS A 103 -0.25 28.53 10.62
N VAL A 104 -0.69 27.47 9.95
CA VAL A 104 -0.38 26.08 10.32
C VAL A 104 0.46 25.43 9.23
N LEU A 105 1.51 24.72 9.65
CA LEU A 105 2.30 23.82 8.82
C LEU A 105 2.19 22.40 9.37
N LEU A 106 1.62 21.49 8.59
CA LEU A 106 1.66 20.05 8.88
C LEU A 106 2.93 19.45 8.29
N VAL A 107 3.70 18.73 9.09
CA VAL A 107 4.94 18.10 8.67
C VAL A 107 4.83 16.61 8.94
N GLY A 108 5.16 15.77 7.95
CA GLY A 108 5.00 14.32 8.09
C GLY A 108 5.45 13.53 6.87
N ASP A 109 5.22 12.22 6.93
CA ASP A 109 5.45 11.30 5.83
C ASP A 109 4.21 10.41 5.70
N TYR A 110 3.45 10.55 4.62
CA TYR A 110 2.20 9.81 4.42
C TYR A 110 2.42 8.29 4.25
N ALA A 111 3.65 7.88 3.94
CA ALA A 111 4.03 6.48 3.77
C ALA A 111 4.50 5.81 5.06
N GLN A 112 4.62 6.56 6.17
CA GLN A 112 4.87 6.00 7.50
C GLN A 112 3.55 5.55 8.14
N LEU A 113 3.67 4.92 9.31
CA LEU A 113 2.52 4.52 10.11
C LEU A 113 1.58 5.70 10.37
N GLN A 114 0.29 5.40 10.38
CA GLN A 114 -0.77 6.36 10.61
C GLN A 114 -1.22 6.38 12.08
N SER A 115 -2.07 7.35 12.39
CA SER A 115 -2.75 7.45 13.68
C SER A 115 -3.45 6.13 14.06
N VAL A 116 -3.41 5.79 15.34
CA VAL A 116 -4.21 4.70 15.94
C VAL A 116 -5.68 5.11 16.07
N ASP A 117 -5.96 6.41 16.26
CA ASP A 117 -7.30 6.99 16.11
C ASP A 117 -7.63 7.18 14.63
N ALA A 118 -8.90 7.41 14.28
CA ALA A 118 -9.36 7.69 12.91
C ALA A 118 -8.44 8.68 12.17
N GLY A 119 -7.66 8.14 11.22
CA GLY A 119 -6.52 8.78 10.57
C GLY A 119 -6.81 9.32 9.17
N GLY A 120 -5.77 9.41 8.34
CA GLY A 120 -5.88 9.72 6.90
C GLY A 120 -5.84 11.19 6.51
N ALA A 121 -6.17 12.15 7.39
CA ALA A 121 -6.27 13.57 7.00
C ALA A 121 -4.97 14.15 6.41
N PHE A 122 -3.80 13.84 6.99
CA PHE A 122 -2.53 14.32 6.45
C PHE A 122 -2.28 13.79 5.02
N ALA A 123 -2.49 12.49 4.80
CA ALA A 123 -2.27 11.84 3.51
C ALA A 123 -3.24 12.39 2.45
N MET A 124 -4.51 12.54 2.81
CA MET A 124 -5.54 13.14 1.95
C MET A 124 -5.15 14.56 1.52
N ILE A 125 -4.78 15.44 2.46
CA ILE A 125 -4.38 16.82 2.13
C ILE A 125 -3.11 16.85 1.26
N ALA A 126 -2.12 16.01 1.58
CA ALA A 126 -0.87 15.94 0.81
C ALA A 126 -1.11 15.49 -0.64
N ARG A 127 -2.08 14.58 -0.86
CA ARG A 127 -2.44 14.02 -2.17
C ARG A 127 -3.29 14.97 -3.00
N ASP A 128 -4.30 15.60 -2.39
CA ASP A 128 -5.25 16.46 -3.09
C ASP A 128 -4.65 17.81 -3.49
N ARG A 129 -3.55 18.21 -2.84
CA ARG A 129 -2.85 19.46 -3.11
C ARG A 129 -1.69 19.26 -4.08
N SER A 130 -1.81 19.86 -5.26
CA SER A 130 -0.75 19.90 -6.27
C SER A 130 0.46 20.77 -5.89
N ASP A 131 0.34 21.60 -4.85
CA ASP A 131 1.37 22.54 -4.39
C ASP A 131 2.14 22.07 -3.15
N THR A 132 1.98 20.80 -2.74
CA THR A 132 2.63 20.25 -1.53
C THR A 132 4.15 20.10 -1.74
N PRO A 133 5.01 20.85 -1.03
CA PRO A 133 6.45 20.63 -1.08
C PRO A 133 6.84 19.28 -0.50
N GLU A 134 7.69 18.56 -1.22
CA GLU A 134 8.28 17.29 -0.79
C GLU A 134 9.81 17.38 -0.74
N LEU A 135 10.39 16.96 0.40
CA LEU A 135 11.84 16.80 0.53
C LEU A 135 12.27 15.52 -0.18
N VAL A 136 12.99 15.62 -1.28
CA VAL A 136 13.40 14.45 -2.08
C VAL A 136 14.73 13.83 -1.65
N ASP A 137 15.54 14.58 -0.88
CA ASP A 137 16.89 14.16 -0.52
C ASP A 137 16.97 13.55 0.88
N VAL A 138 17.11 12.23 0.94
CA VAL A 138 17.44 11.52 2.18
C VAL A 138 18.92 11.72 2.55
N HIS A 139 19.20 12.03 3.81
CA HIS A 139 20.55 12.27 4.35
C HIS A 139 20.95 11.29 5.46
N ARG A 140 20.03 10.46 5.95
CA ARG A 140 20.25 9.54 7.10
C ARG A 140 21.20 8.38 6.78
N PHE A 141 21.10 7.81 5.59
CA PHE A 141 21.80 6.57 5.22
C PHE A 141 23.25 6.83 4.85
N THR A 142 24.13 5.94 5.34
CA THR A 142 25.56 5.94 4.98
C THR A 142 25.77 5.44 3.55
N HIS A 143 24.93 4.52 3.10
CA HIS A 143 25.00 3.94 1.77
C HIS A 143 24.05 4.63 0.80
N ALA A 144 24.58 5.08 -0.34
CA ALA A 144 23.79 5.75 -1.39
C ALA A 144 22.71 4.84 -2.00
N TRP A 145 22.99 3.54 -2.14
CA TRP A 145 22.03 2.57 -2.67
C TRP A 145 20.81 2.42 -1.75
N GLU A 146 21.03 2.45 -0.43
CA GLU A 146 19.98 2.27 0.57
C GLU A 146 19.08 3.50 0.66
N LYS A 147 19.64 4.69 0.41
CA LYS A 147 18.85 5.91 0.19
C LYS A 147 17.82 5.71 -0.93
N THR A 148 18.26 5.26 -2.12
CA THR A 148 17.34 5.03 -3.24
C THR A 148 16.37 3.88 -2.93
N ALA A 149 16.85 2.75 -2.41
CA ALA A 149 16.01 1.60 -2.09
C ALA A 149 14.93 1.91 -1.04
N SER A 150 15.23 2.76 -0.05
CA SER A 150 14.25 3.18 0.96
C SER A 150 13.11 4.03 0.37
N LEU A 151 13.37 4.82 -0.67
CA LEU A 151 12.33 5.56 -1.40
C LEU A 151 11.49 4.61 -2.26
N GLU A 152 12.11 3.59 -2.85
CA GLU A 152 11.37 2.55 -3.56
C GLU A 152 10.44 1.78 -2.60
N LEU A 153 10.90 1.43 -1.39
CA LEU A 153 10.06 0.87 -0.33
C LEU A 153 8.90 1.80 0.06
N ARG A 154 9.20 3.09 0.25
CA ARG A 154 8.22 4.13 0.56
C ARG A 154 7.06 4.14 -0.44
N HIS A 155 7.35 3.92 -1.72
CA HIS A 155 6.37 3.92 -2.80
C HIS A 155 5.78 2.53 -3.11
N GLY A 156 6.15 1.48 -2.36
CA GLY A 156 5.70 0.11 -2.61
C GLY A 156 6.26 -0.49 -3.91
N ARG A 157 7.38 0.02 -4.42
CA ARG A 157 8.01 -0.48 -5.64
C ARG A 157 8.80 -1.74 -5.36
N THR A 158 8.44 -2.82 -6.05
CA THR A 158 8.98 -4.17 -5.82
C THR A 158 10.46 -4.32 -6.18
N ALA A 159 11.00 -3.42 -7.01
CA ALA A 159 12.43 -3.33 -7.32
C ALA A 159 13.30 -3.10 -6.06
N ALA A 160 12.73 -2.54 -4.98
CA ALA A 160 13.41 -2.43 -3.70
C ALA A 160 13.82 -3.79 -3.14
N ILE A 161 12.94 -4.79 -3.26
CA ILE A 161 13.16 -6.15 -2.73
C ILE A 161 14.41 -6.75 -3.36
N ASP A 162 14.53 -6.66 -4.69
CA ASP A 162 15.69 -7.15 -5.43
C ASP A 162 16.98 -6.44 -5.00
N THR A 163 16.90 -5.14 -4.70
CA THR A 163 18.04 -4.34 -4.24
C THR A 163 18.50 -4.80 -2.85
N TYR A 164 17.58 -4.97 -1.89
CA TYR A 164 17.93 -5.44 -0.55
C TYR A 164 18.45 -6.90 -0.56
N LEU A 165 17.90 -7.77 -1.42
CA LEU A 165 18.42 -9.13 -1.63
C LEU A 165 19.85 -9.11 -2.20
N ALA A 166 20.12 -8.30 -3.23
CA ALA A 166 21.44 -8.19 -3.85
C ALA A 166 22.51 -7.67 -2.87
N HIS A 167 22.10 -6.84 -1.90
CA HIS A 167 22.97 -6.33 -0.83
C HIS A 167 22.99 -7.22 0.44
N GLN A 168 22.43 -8.43 0.39
CA GLN A 168 22.40 -9.38 1.51
C GLN A 168 21.78 -8.79 2.79
N ARG A 169 20.73 -7.97 2.62
CA ARG A 169 19.98 -7.36 3.72
C ARG A 169 18.66 -8.06 4.01
N VAL A 170 18.36 -9.14 3.29
CA VAL A 170 17.18 -9.99 3.53
C VAL A 170 17.68 -11.41 3.80
N THR A 171 17.18 -11.99 4.88
CA THR A 171 17.35 -13.41 5.22
C THR A 171 15.95 -14.00 5.38
N ASP A 172 15.75 -15.24 4.94
CA ASP A 172 14.48 -15.94 5.10
C ASP A 172 14.66 -17.34 5.70
N GLY A 173 13.60 -17.85 6.32
CA GLY A 173 13.53 -19.16 6.94
C GLY A 173 12.27 -19.31 7.78
N ASP A 174 12.21 -20.37 8.57
CA ASP A 174 11.15 -20.54 9.57
C ASP A 174 11.22 -19.47 10.68
N GLY A 175 10.11 -19.26 11.38
CA GLY A 175 9.93 -18.18 12.34
C GLY A 175 10.92 -18.25 13.50
N GLU A 176 11.21 -19.45 13.99
CA GLU A 176 12.19 -19.65 15.07
C GLU A 176 13.61 -19.30 14.59
N ALA A 177 14.02 -19.79 13.42
CA ALA A 177 15.33 -19.51 12.84
C ALA A 177 15.51 -18.02 12.51
N MET A 178 14.48 -17.34 12.02
CA MET A 178 14.54 -15.90 11.73
C MET A 178 14.57 -15.06 13.01
N THR A 179 13.83 -15.44 14.03
CA THR A 179 13.89 -14.84 15.37
C THR A 179 15.30 -14.99 15.95
N ASP A 180 15.89 -16.18 15.85
CA ASP A 180 17.28 -16.47 16.24
C ASP A 180 18.29 -15.63 15.47
N ALA A 181 18.16 -15.56 14.15
CA ALA A 181 19.08 -14.81 13.30
C ALA A 181 19.05 -13.31 13.59
N ALA A 182 17.84 -12.73 13.71
CA ALA A 182 17.64 -11.32 14.03
C ALA A 182 18.23 -10.96 15.40
N TYR A 183 17.94 -11.79 16.40
CA TYR A 183 18.45 -11.62 17.75
C TYR A 183 19.98 -11.70 17.83
N ASN A 184 20.58 -12.71 17.19
CA ASN A 184 22.04 -12.89 17.20
C ASN A 184 22.77 -11.74 16.49
N ALA A 185 22.22 -11.22 15.38
CA ALA A 185 22.80 -10.08 14.67
C ALA A 185 22.71 -8.79 15.51
N TRP A 186 21.56 -8.51 16.12
CA TRP A 186 21.39 -7.40 17.05
C TRP A 186 22.37 -7.49 18.24
N ARG A 187 22.52 -8.68 18.80
CA ARG A 187 23.45 -8.93 19.91
C ARG A 187 24.90 -8.67 19.49
N ALA A 188 25.32 -9.15 18.30
CA ALA A 188 26.65 -8.90 17.78
C ALA A 188 26.95 -7.40 17.61
N ASP A 189 25.97 -6.63 17.12
CA ASP A 189 26.10 -5.17 16.99
C ASP A 189 26.25 -4.48 18.36
N ARG A 190 25.47 -4.92 19.35
CA ARG A 190 25.57 -4.42 20.73
C ARG A 190 26.94 -4.73 21.35
N ASP A 191 27.45 -5.94 21.14
CA ASP A 191 28.77 -6.37 21.61
C ASP A 191 29.90 -5.59 20.90
N ALA A 192 29.71 -5.23 19.63
CA ALA A 192 30.57 -4.31 18.88
C ALA A 192 30.42 -2.84 19.34
N GLY A 193 29.43 -2.53 20.16
CA GLY A 193 29.20 -1.22 20.75
C GLY A 193 28.38 -0.26 19.89
N LEU A 194 27.69 -0.76 18.86
CA LEU A 194 26.76 -0.01 18.03
C LEU A 194 25.43 0.20 18.78
N VAL A 195 24.76 1.32 18.49
CA VAL A 195 23.37 1.53 18.91
C VAL A 195 22.48 0.77 17.93
N SER A 196 21.94 -0.37 18.35
CA SER A 196 21.10 -1.22 17.50
C SER A 196 19.69 -1.35 18.04
N VAL A 197 18.70 -1.47 17.15
CA VAL A 197 17.30 -1.77 17.51
C VAL A 197 16.87 -3.09 16.89
N LEU A 198 16.18 -3.90 17.68
CA LEU A 198 15.47 -5.10 17.23
C LEU A 198 13.97 -4.78 17.17
N ILE A 199 13.37 -4.96 16.00
CA ILE A 199 11.98 -4.60 15.71
C ILE A 199 11.21 -5.87 15.34
N ALA A 200 10.07 -6.07 15.98
CA ALA A 200 9.11 -7.11 15.64
C ALA A 200 7.71 -6.51 15.49
N GLU A 201 6.79 -7.27 14.88
CA GLU A 201 5.43 -6.81 14.61
C GLU A 201 4.56 -6.90 15.87
N THR A 202 4.50 -8.08 16.48
CA THR A 202 3.56 -8.36 17.58
C THR A 202 4.12 -8.04 18.96
N HIS A 203 3.22 -7.81 19.93
CA HIS A 203 3.61 -7.66 21.33
C HIS A 203 4.15 -8.96 21.93
N GLU A 204 3.71 -10.11 21.43
CA GLU A 204 4.16 -11.41 21.88
C GLU A 204 5.63 -11.65 21.50
N ASP A 205 6.00 -11.42 20.23
CA ASP A 205 7.38 -11.55 19.78
C ASP A 205 8.32 -10.58 20.50
N VAL A 206 7.87 -9.33 20.70
CA VAL A 206 8.63 -8.36 21.47
C VAL A 206 8.89 -8.86 22.90
N THR A 207 7.89 -9.45 23.55
CA THR A 207 8.01 -9.99 24.92
C THR A 207 8.99 -11.18 24.95
N THR A 208 8.84 -12.11 24.00
CA THR A 208 9.71 -13.29 23.85
C THR A 208 11.17 -12.88 23.58
N LEU A 209 11.40 -11.97 22.63
CA LEU A 209 12.72 -11.43 22.31
C LEU A 209 13.35 -10.71 23.50
N ASN A 210 12.57 -9.92 24.24
CA ASN A 210 13.04 -9.22 25.44
C ASN A 210 13.44 -10.19 26.56
N ALA A 211 12.62 -11.21 26.82
CA ALA A 211 12.91 -12.24 27.83
C ALA A 211 14.20 -13.01 27.48
N ARG A 212 14.35 -13.39 26.21
CA ARG A 212 15.56 -14.03 25.69
C ARG A 212 16.79 -13.14 25.82
N ALA A 213 16.70 -11.88 25.39
CA ALA A 213 17.80 -10.92 25.46
C ALA A 213 18.34 -10.79 26.90
N ARG A 214 17.42 -10.70 27.86
CA ARG A 214 17.78 -10.63 29.27
C ARG A 214 18.42 -11.91 29.78
N ALA A 215 17.86 -13.09 29.46
CA ALA A 215 18.40 -14.38 29.89
C ALA A 215 19.86 -14.57 29.43
N ASP A 216 20.14 -14.23 28.18
CA ASP A 216 21.49 -14.28 27.61
C ASP A 216 22.47 -13.31 28.28
N LEU A 217 22.04 -12.08 28.57
CA LEU A 217 22.88 -11.10 29.25
C LEU A 217 23.25 -11.56 30.67
N ILE A 218 22.36 -12.29 31.34
CA ILE A 218 22.61 -12.93 32.64
C ILE A 218 23.60 -14.10 32.48
N LEU A 219 23.37 -15.00 31.52
CA LEU A 219 24.25 -16.15 31.26
C LEU A 219 25.68 -15.73 30.95
N ASN A 220 25.86 -14.65 30.17
CA ASN A 220 27.17 -14.11 29.81
C ASN A 220 27.75 -13.15 30.86
N LYS A 221 27.13 -13.05 32.06
CA LYS A 221 27.56 -12.22 33.19
C LYS A 221 27.71 -10.73 32.86
N THR A 222 27.05 -10.27 31.80
CA THR A 222 26.96 -8.85 31.43
C THR A 222 25.96 -8.14 32.33
N LEU A 223 24.90 -8.86 32.73
CA LEU A 223 24.01 -8.50 33.83
C LEU A 223 24.27 -9.45 35.00
N ASN A 224 24.47 -8.90 36.19
CA ASN A 224 24.48 -9.65 37.44
C ASN A 224 23.38 -9.06 38.33
N PRO A 225 22.11 -9.44 38.11
CA PRO A 225 21.01 -8.88 38.85
C PRO A 225 20.97 -9.48 40.27
N ASP A 226 21.65 -8.84 41.22
CA ASP A 226 21.56 -9.18 42.64
C ASP A 226 20.13 -8.99 43.19
N ARG A 227 19.39 -8.04 42.59
CA ARG A 227 17.99 -7.72 42.90
C ARG A 227 17.21 -7.48 41.62
N GLN A 228 15.93 -7.86 41.65
CA GLN A 228 15.04 -7.76 40.50
C GLN A 228 13.65 -7.29 40.94
N VAL A 229 12.95 -6.63 40.02
CA VAL A 229 11.55 -6.23 40.15
C VAL A 229 10.74 -6.82 39.01
N GLU A 230 9.51 -7.22 39.30
CA GLU A 230 8.55 -7.64 38.29
C GLU A 230 8.01 -6.43 37.52
N LEU A 231 7.87 -6.59 36.22
CA LEU A 231 7.40 -5.60 35.27
C LEU A 231 5.96 -5.88 34.85
N HIS A 232 5.39 -4.99 34.04
CA HIS A 232 4.00 -5.09 33.58
C HIS A 232 3.68 -6.36 32.79
N ASP A 233 4.61 -6.84 31.97
CA ASP A 233 4.46 -8.02 31.12
C ASP A 233 4.82 -9.34 31.83
N GLY A 234 5.00 -9.32 33.15
CA GLY A 234 5.43 -10.48 33.95
C GLY A 234 6.91 -10.83 33.80
N THR A 235 7.67 -10.09 32.97
CA THR A 235 9.13 -10.17 32.97
C THR A 235 9.69 -9.48 34.22
N ALA A 236 11.00 -9.58 34.43
CA ALA A 236 11.67 -8.87 35.51
C ALA A 236 12.78 -7.97 34.97
N ALA A 237 13.15 -6.94 35.73
CA ALA A 237 14.30 -6.09 35.46
C ALA A 237 15.20 -5.95 36.70
N GLY A 238 16.50 -5.86 36.48
CA GLY A 238 17.53 -5.60 37.47
C GLY A 238 18.49 -4.50 37.02
N VAL A 239 19.53 -4.23 37.83
CA VAL A 239 20.54 -3.22 37.48
C VAL A 239 21.24 -3.57 36.17
N GLY A 240 21.29 -2.60 35.26
CA GLY A 240 21.86 -2.74 33.91
C GLY A 240 20.82 -3.07 32.83
N ASP A 241 19.59 -3.46 33.20
CA ASP A 241 18.56 -3.76 32.23
C ASP A 241 18.13 -2.51 31.44
N THR A 242 17.80 -2.73 30.16
CA THR A 242 17.17 -1.72 29.31
C THR A 242 15.66 -1.86 29.40
N ILE A 243 14.98 -0.78 29.76
CA ILE A 243 13.53 -0.75 29.95
C ILE A 243 12.89 0.32 29.08
N ILE A 244 11.59 0.20 28.85
CA ILE A 244 10.77 1.20 28.17
C ILE A 244 9.57 1.58 29.05
N THR A 245 9.27 2.87 29.11
CA THR A 245 8.13 3.39 29.88
C THR A 245 6.89 3.51 29.01
N ARG A 246 5.72 3.04 29.49
CA ARG A 246 4.47 2.97 28.72
C ARG A 246 3.47 4.10 29.00
N ARG A 247 3.73 4.96 29.98
CA ARG A 247 2.80 6.02 30.40
C ARG A 247 3.52 7.34 30.62
N ASN A 248 2.89 8.44 30.24
CA ASN A 248 3.39 9.78 30.59
C ASN A 248 3.15 10.04 32.08
N ASN A 249 4.20 10.39 32.84
CA ASN A 249 4.07 10.85 34.22
C ASN A 249 5.04 11.99 34.54
N ARG A 250 4.53 13.23 34.52
CA ARG A 250 5.31 14.46 34.73
C ARG A 250 5.78 14.68 36.18
N ASN A 251 5.21 13.94 37.13
CA ASN A 251 5.65 13.99 38.53
C ASN A 251 6.93 13.16 38.74
N LEU A 252 7.18 12.18 37.86
CA LEU A 252 8.41 11.41 37.83
C LEU A 252 9.42 12.15 36.97
N ARG A 253 10.31 12.91 37.62
CA ARG A 253 11.26 13.81 36.97
C ARG A 253 12.62 13.77 37.63
N THR A 254 13.62 14.20 36.87
CA THR A 254 14.98 14.36 37.38
C THR A 254 15.03 15.41 38.50
N LEU A 255 16.03 15.32 39.38
CA LEU A 255 16.22 16.28 40.48
C LEU A 255 16.32 17.74 40.00
N THR A 256 16.85 17.96 38.79
CA THR A 256 16.95 19.29 38.17
C THR A 256 15.65 19.78 37.53
N GLY A 257 14.62 18.93 37.47
CA GLY A 257 13.31 19.22 36.87
C GLY A 257 13.32 19.32 35.33
N ARG A 258 14.45 19.09 34.66
CA ARG A 258 14.61 19.30 33.21
C ARG A 258 14.09 18.15 32.34
N ASP A 259 13.99 16.94 32.91
CA ASP A 259 13.56 15.73 32.19
C ASP A 259 12.56 14.94 33.06
N TRP A 260 11.62 14.24 32.42
CA TRP A 260 10.49 13.54 33.06
C TRP A 260 10.09 12.27 32.27
N VAL A 261 9.33 11.38 32.90
CA VAL A 261 8.98 10.07 32.34
C VAL A 261 7.91 10.18 31.24
N ARG A 262 8.29 9.89 30.00
CA ARG A 262 7.38 9.84 28.84
C ARG A 262 7.08 8.40 28.41
N ASN A 263 5.92 8.20 27.82
CA ASN A 263 5.61 6.97 27.09
C ASN A 263 6.54 6.85 25.87
N GLY A 264 7.17 5.69 25.70
CA GLY A 264 8.09 5.35 24.61
C GLY A 264 9.56 5.63 24.90
N ASP A 265 9.91 6.28 26.01
CA ASP A 265 11.31 6.53 26.36
C ASP A 265 12.01 5.23 26.81
N ILE A 266 13.25 5.06 26.32
CA ILE A 266 14.13 3.95 26.69
C ILE A 266 15.11 4.41 27.78
N TRP A 267 15.28 3.58 28.80
CA TRP A 267 16.11 3.88 29.97
C TRP A 267 16.98 2.69 30.36
N THR A 268 18.07 2.97 31.07
CA THR A 268 18.87 1.95 31.75
C THR A 268 18.57 1.98 33.24
N VAL A 269 18.32 0.81 33.83
CA VAL A 269 18.19 0.65 35.28
C VAL A 269 19.58 0.77 35.93
N THR A 270 19.71 1.69 36.89
CA THR A 270 20.97 1.98 37.58
C THR A 270 20.98 1.50 39.03
N ALA A 271 19.81 1.38 39.66
CA ALA A 271 19.66 0.82 41.01
C ALA A 271 18.25 0.23 41.19
N VAL A 272 18.15 -0.77 42.06
CA VAL A 272 16.88 -1.40 42.48
C VAL A 272 16.79 -1.37 44.00
N GLY A 273 15.72 -0.76 44.52
CA GLY A 273 15.43 -0.63 45.94
C GLY A 273 14.78 -1.89 46.54
N ASP A 274 14.81 -2.00 47.87
CA ASP A 274 14.16 -3.09 48.63
C ASP A 274 12.63 -3.04 48.56
N ASP A 275 12.07 -1.87 48.26
CA ASP A 275 10.64 -1.59 48.18
C ASP A 275 10.07 -1.73 46.75
N GLY A 276 10.87 -2.24 45.81
CA GLY A 276 10.50 -2.38 44.40
C GLY A 276 10.65 -1.10 43.58
N THR A 277 11.21 -0.03 44.15
CA THR A 277 11.57 1.17 43.37
C THR A 277 12.76 0.91 42.45
N ILE A 278 12.78 1.55 41.27
CA ILE A 278 13.95 1.50 40.39
C ILE A 278 14.45 2.91 40.06
N THR A 279 15.77 3.08 40.09
CA THR A 279 16.41 4.31 39.63
C THR A 279 16.85 4.11 38.18
N ILE A 280 16.36 4.96 37.30
CA ILE A 280 16.58 4.88 35.86
C ILE A 280 17.37 6.11 35.40
N ALA A 281 18.15 5.95 34.33
CA ALA A 281 18.85 7.06 33.70
C ALA A 281 18.96 6.83 32.19
N ARG A 282 19.05 7.93 31.42
CA ARG A 282 19.39 7.84 30.00
C ARG A 282 20.86 7.49 29.86
N ASP A 283 21.16 6.50 29.02
CA ASP A 283 22.52 6.27 28.56
C ASP A 283 22.90 7.42 27.61
N SER A 284 23.74 8.35 28.06
CA SER A 284 24.14 9.51 27.27
C SER A 284 25.26 9.13 26.29
N GLY A 285 24.97 8.18 25.40
CA GLY A 285 25.96 7.55 24.52
C GLY A 285 26.36 8.34 23.28
N THR A 286 25.55 9.28 22.78
CA THR A 286 25.76 9.89 21.45
C THR A 286 25.32 11.36 21.37
N GLY A 287 25.97 12.22 22.16
CA GLY A 287 25.88 13.66 21.93
C GLY A 287 26.89 14.10 20.86
N THR A 288 26.44 14.32 19.62
CA THR A 288 27.19 15.10 18.63
C THR A 288 27.18 16.56 19.07
N VAL A 289 28.34 17.14 19.38
CA VAL A 289 28.46 18.58 19.60
C VAL A 289 29.00 19.21 18.33
N VAL A 290 28.19 20.06 17.70
CA VAL A 290 28.63 20.99 16.65
C VAL A 290 29.14 22.23 17.37
N ARG A 291 30.42 22.57 17.16
CA ARG A 291 30.97 23.85 17.61
C ARG A 291 30.53 24.98 16.69
N ASP A 292 30.62 26.21 17.17
CA ASP A 292 30.38 27.42 16.37
C ASP A 292 31.28 27.53 15.12
N ASP A 293 32.34 26.70 15.02
CA ASP A 293 33.27 26.59 13.87
C ASP A 293 32.91 25.50 12.84
N GLY A 294 31.81 24.78 13.03
CA GLY A 294 31.35 23.74 12.10
C GLY A 294 32.07 22.38 12.20
N THR A 295 32.96 22.18 13.18
CA THR A 295 33.61 20.87 13.38
C THR A 295 32.74 19.88 14.17
N ILE A 296 32.60 18.66 13.62
CA ILE A 296 31.87 17.55 14.24
C ILE A 296 32.88 16.65 14.99
N ARG A 297 32.74 16.53 16.32
CA ARG A 297 33.44 15.47 17.07
C ARG A 297 32.44 14.44 17.57
N ALA A 298 32.64 13.18 17.17
CA ALA A 298 32.07 12.03 17.87
C ALA A 298 32.66 11.96 19.28
N ARG A 299 31.81 11.97 20.31
CA ARG A 299 32.24 11.80 21.70
C ARG A 299 32.66 10.33 21.89
N ARG A 300 33.84 10.09 22.47
CA ARG A 300 34.21 8.75 22.95
C ARG A 300 33.24 8.31 24.05
N ARG A 301 32.78 7.06 23.96
CA ARG A 301 31.95 6.34 24.91
C ARG A 301 32.56 6.43 26.31
N GLY A 302 31.94 7.24 27.17
CA GLY A 302 32.14 7.20 28.61
C GLY A 302 30.75 7.18 29.21
N ARG A 303 30.42 6.15 30.00
CA ARG A 303 29.15 6.04 30.73
C ARG A 303 29.01 7.22 31.68
N ARG A 304 28.52 8.36 31.20
CA ARG A 304 27.97 9.43 32.01
C ARG A 304 26.47 9.29 31.89
N PHE A 305 25.84 8.79 32.93
CA PHE A 305 24.38 8.81 33.03
C PHE A 305 23.92 10.26 33.11
N GLY A 306 22.82 10.57 32.41
CA GLY A 306 22.11 11.84 32.56
C GLY A 306 21.49 11.98 33.96
N GLY A 307 20.59 12.95 34.14
CA GLY A 307 19.80 13.03 35.38
C GLY A 307 19.04 11.71 35.60
N SER A 308 19.11 11.16 36.82
CA SER A 308 18.37 9.96 37.18
C SER A 308 16.94 10.30 37.64
N ILE A 309 16.03 9.35 37.45
CA ILE A 309 14.64 9.40 37.90
C ILE A 309 14.37 8.15 38.73
N VAL A 310 13.67 8.30 39.85
CA VAL A 310 13.21 7.16 40.66
C VAL A 310 11.76 6.84 40.28
N LEU A 311 11.51 5.61 39.86
CA LEU A 311 10.18 5.10 39.57
C LEU A 311 9.63 4.36 40.80
N PRO A 312 8.41 4.68 41.26
CA PRO A 312 7.76 3.93 42.34
C PRO A 312 7.36 2.53 41.86
N ALA A 313 7.34 1.56 42.77
CA ALA A 313 7.04 0.16 42.46
C ALA A 313 5.73 -0.03 41.71
N SER A 314 4.67 0.72 42.05
CA SER A 314 3.39 0.67 41.33
C SER A 314 3.51 1.09 39.86
N TYR A 315 4.30 2.12 39.58
CA TYR A 315 4.54 2.56 38.20
C TYR A 315 5.35 1.53 37.43
N VAL A 316 6.32 0.87 38.09
CA VAL A 316 7.11 -0.21 37.48
C VAL A 316 6.23 -1.39 37.10
N ALA A 317 5.41 -1.86 38.04
CA ALA A 317 4.52 -3.00 37.85
C ALA A 317 3.42 -2.76 36.81
N GLU A 318 2.98 -1.52 36.59
CA GLU A 318 1.88 -1.23 35.67
C GLU A 318 2.32 -0.66 34.31
N HIS A 319 3.49 -0.01 34.24
CA HIS A 319 3.84 0.87 33.11
C HIS A 319 5.29 0.78 32.64
N VAL A 320 6.00 -0.30 32.97
CA VAL A 320 7.37 -0.55 32.50
C VAL A 320 7.45 -1.93 31.87
N ASP A 321 8.03 -2.01 30.67
CA ASP A 321 8.44 -3.28 30.03
C ASP A 321 9.97 -3.29 29.83
N LEU A 322 10.52 -4.43 29.45
CA LEU A 322 11.87 -4.49 28.88
C LEU A 322 11.91 -3.78 27.51
N GLY A 323 13.08 -3.23 27.17
CA GLY A 323 13.27 -2.36 25.99
C GLY A 323 14.38 -2.81 25.04
N TYR A 324 14.70 -4.10 24.99
CA TYR A 324 15.70 -4.65 24.06
C TYR A 324 15.14 -4.80 22.63
N ALA A 325 13.89 -5.23 22.53
CA ALA A 325 13.09 -5.25 21.33
C ALA A 325 11.88 -4.31 21.46
N VAL A 326 11.42 -3.77 20.33
CA VAL A 326 10.28 -2.84 20.27
C VAL A 326 9.40 -3.12 19.05
N THR A 327 8.16 -2.65 19.07
CA THR A 327 7.31 -2.67 17.87
C THR A 327 7.69 -1.53 16.92
N ALA A 328 7.34 -1.66 15.63
CA ALA A 328 7.60 -0.62 14.62
C ALA A 328 6.98 0.74 15.01
N TYR A 329 5.77 0.75 15.58
CA TYR A 329 5.13 1.95 16.12
C TYR A 329 5.98 2.65 17.19
N ARG A 330 6.59 1.88 18.10
CA ARG A 330 7.48 2.43 19.14
C ARG A 330 8.84 2.85 18.59
N ALA A 331 9.27 2.28 17.46
CA ALA A 331 10.47 2.69 16.74
C ALA A 331 10.25 3.91 15.82
N GLN A 332 9.04 4.43 15.67
CA GLN A 332 8.85 5.62 14.87
C GLN A 332 9.57 6.83 15.48
N GLY A 333 10.20 7.64 14.63
CA GLY A 333 11.04 8.76 15.05
C GLY A 333 12.44 8.38 15.59
N ILE A 334 12.69 7.15 16.05
CA ILE A 334 14.03 6.77 16.53
C ILE A 334 15.03 6.65 15.36
N THR A 335 16.30 6.90 15.67
CA THR A 335 17.41 6.69 14.74
C THR A 335 18.55 5.98 15.46
N THR A 336 19.01 4.88 14.88
CA THR A 336 20.06 4.00 15.43
C THR A 336 21.20 3.84 14.43
N ASP A 337 22.29 3.19 14.85
CA ASP A 337 23.38 2.83 13.95
C ASP A 337 22.94 1.69 13.02
N THR A 338 22.29 0.66 13.58
CA THR A 338 21.77 -0.49 12.85
C THR A 338 20.34 -0.84 13.27
N ALA A 339 19.60 -1.53 12.40
CA ALA A 339 18.25 -2.03 12.67
C ALA A 339 18.09 -3.46 12.15
N HIS A 340 17.47 -4.30 12.97
CA HIS A 340 17.14 -5.69 12.66
C HIS A 340 15.63 -5.88 12.78
N VAL A 341 14.99 -6.31 11.72
CA VAL A 341 13.53 -6.33 11.57
C VAL A 341 13.06 -7.75 11.32
N LEU A 342 12.26 -8.29 12.24
CA LEU A 342 11.47 -9.49 11.98
C LEU A 342 10.26 -9.12 11.13
N VAL A 343 10.06 -9.81 10.02
CA VAL A 343 9.00 -9.53 9.04
C VAL A 343 8.13 -10.77 8.88
N GLU A 344 6.83 -10.60 9.04
CA GLU A 344 5.84 -11.67 8.90
C GLU A 344 5.05 -11.48 7.58
N PRO A 345 4.42 -12.54 7.06
CA PRO A 345 3.54 -12.43 5.89
C PRO A 345 2.36 -11.48 6.06
N THR A 346 1.97 -11.19 7.30
CA THR A 346 0.89 -10.25 7.65
C THR A 346 1.37 -8.81 7.79
N SER A 347 2.68 -8.56 7.76
CA SER A 347 3.23 -7.21 7.92
C SER A 347 2.71 -6.25 6.85
N THR A 348 2.44 -5.02 7.24
CA THR A 348 2.05 -3.95 6.31
C THR A 348 3.26 -3.25 5.70
N ARG A 349 3.10 -2.66 4.51
CA ARG A 349 4.11 -1.84 3.85
C ARG A 349 4.62 -0.72 4.75
N GLU A 350 3.72 -0.01 5.43
CA GLU A 350 4.06 1.13 6.27
C GLU A 350 4.90 0.70 7.49
N THR A 351 4.54 -0.43 8.12
CA THR A 351 5.32 -1.07 9.19
C THR A 351 6.71 -1.44 8.70
N PHE A 352 6.80 -2.11 7.54
CA PHE A 352 8.06 -2.53 6.95
C PHE A 352 8.95 -1.35 6.58
N TYR A 353 8.41 -0.31 5.92
CA TYR A 353 9.14 0.91 5.58
C TYR A 353 9.63 1.65 6.83
N VAL A 354 8.81 1.80 7.88
CA VAL A 354 9.27 2.41 9.13
C VAL A 354 10.41 1.60 9.73
N ALA A 355 10.26 0.27 9.85
CA ALA A 355 11.27 -0.58 10.46
C ALA A 355 12.60 -0.58 9.68
N MET A 356 12.55 -0.66 8.35
CA MET A 356 13.73 -0.69 7.46
C MET A 356 14.43 0.67 7.27
N THR A 357 14.00 1.71 7.99
CA THR A 357 14.57 3.06 7.89
C THR A 357 15.09 3.62 9.21
N ARG A 358 15.26 2.78 10.24
CA ARG A 358 15.73 3.23 11.57
C ARG A 358 17.25 3.35 11.66
N GLY A 359 17.99 2.44 11.01
CA GLY A 359 19.45 2.35 11.03
C GLY A 359 20.13 3.29 10.03
N ARG A 360 21.23 3.93 10.45
CA ARG A 360 22.07 4.79 9.60
C ARG A 360 23.07 4.01 8.74
N HIS A 361 23.60 2.91 9.27
CA HIS A 361 24.64 2.10 8.62
C HIS A 361 24.08 0.84 7.95
N SER A 362 23.06 0.23 8.55
CA SER A 362 22.42 -0.95 7.98
C SER A 362 21.01 -1.18 8.52
N ASN A 363 20.14 -1.70 7.65
CA ASN A 363 18.83 -2.21 7.99
C ASN A 363 18.71 -3.63 7.41
N HIS A 364 18.35 -4.60 8.24
CA HIS A 364 18.23 -6.02 7.89
C HIS A 364 16.81 -6.52 8.13
N ALA A 365 16.27 -7.24 7.15
CA ALA A 365 14.99 -7.93 7.23
C ALA A 365 15.21 -9.44 7.40
N TYR A 366 14.49 -10.03 8.36
CA TYR A 366 14.45 -11.45 8.65
C TYR A 366 13.01 -11.90 8.41
N VAL A 367 12.78 -12.56 7.28
CA VAL A 367 11.46 -12.83 6.73
C VAL A 367 11.03 -14.24 7.10
N THR A 368 9.96 -14.36 7.88
CA THR A 368 9.36 -15.66 8.20
C THR A 368 8.56 -16.16 7.00
N LEU A 369 8.75 -17.43 6.64
CA LEU A 369 8.05 -18.08 5.52
C LEU A 369 6.78 -18.81 5.98
N ASP A 370 6.73 -19.17 7.25
CA ASP A 370 5.64 -19.80 8.00
C ASP A 370 4.75 -18.76 8.68
N ARG A 371 3.50 -19.14 8.94
CA ARG A 371 2.57 -18.36 9.75
C ARG A 371 2.62 -18.86 11.20
N ALA A 372 2.51 -17.95 12.17
CA ALA A 372 2.54 -18.28 13.60
C ALA A 372 1.45 -19.29 14.04
N ASP A 373 0.39 -19.49 13.24
CA ASP A 373 -0.68 -20.47 13.47
C ASP A 373 -0.40 -21.88 12.89
N ASP A 374 0.79 -22.15 12.34
CA ASP A 374 1.15 -23.39 11.63
C ASP A 374 1.27 -24.67 12.51
N HIS A 375 0.70 -24.66 13.72
CA HIS A 375 0.32 -25.89 14.42
C HIS A 375 -1.08 -26.41 13.98
N ALA A 376 -1.81 -25.67 13.15
CA ALA A 376 -2.99 -26.14 12.43
C ALA A 376 -2.63 -26.54 10.98
N GLN A 377 -3.40 -27.45 10.39
CA GLN A 377 -3.13 -28.04 9.07
C GLN A 377 -2.93 -26.97 7.97
N PRO A 378 -2.12 -27.25 6.92
CA PRO A 378 -1.93 -26.34 5.80
C PRO A 378 -3.27 -25.89 5.21
N HIS A 379 -3.46 -24.58 5.05
CA HIS A 379 -4.64 -24.03 4.43
C HIS A 379 -4.57 -24.22 2.91
N PRO A 380 -5.70 -24.43 2.20
CA PRO A 380 -5.74 -24.47 0.75
C PRO A 380 -5.49 -23.07 0.20
N GLY A 381 -4.22 -22.70 0.07
CA GLY A 381 -3.76 -21.35 -0.27
C GLY A 381 -2.31 -21.07 0.11
N ASP A 382 -1.72 -21.88 0.99
CA ASP A 382 -0.31 -21.76 1.37
C ASP A 382 0.59 -22.21 0.20
N ASP A 383 1.52 -21.35 -0.21
CA ASP A 383 2.52 -21.67 -1.22
C ASP A 383 3.69 -22.41 -0.54
N PRO A 384 3.86 -23.73 -0.78
CA PRO A 384 4.98 -24.49 -0.22
C PRO A 384 6.35 -24.06 -0.78
N HIS A 385 6.38 -23.11 -1.71
CA HIS A 385 7.57 -22.48 -2.27
C HIS A 385 7.68 -20.99 -1.94
N ALA A 386 7.02 -20.52 -0.87
CA ALA A 386 7.19 -19.15 -0.39
C ALA A 386 8.68 -18.81 -0.23
N THR A 387 9.06 -17.64 -0.75
CA THR A 387 10.42 -17.10 -0.65
C THR A 387 10.35 -15.74 0.02
N ALA A 388 11.48 -15.24 0.54
CA ALA A 388 11.54 -13.86 1.05
C ALA A 388 10.96 -12.85 0.04
N ARG A 389 11.21 -13.08 -1.26
CA ARG A 389 10.71 -12.22 -2.32
C ARG A 389 9.19 -12.23 -2.43
N SER A 390 8.53 -13.39 -2.38
CA SER A 390 7.07 -13.47 -2.49
C SER A 390 6.38 -12.91 -1.25
N VAL A 391 6.92 -13.18 -0.06
CA VAL A 391 6.43 -12.61 1.20
C VAL A 391 6.56 -11.09 1.19
N LEU A 392 7.75 -10.56 0.89
CA LEU A 392 7.96 -9.10 0.83
C LEU A 392 7.15 -8.44 -0.28
N TYR A 393 6.88 -9.14 -1.40
CA TYR A 393 5.95 -8.65 -2.41
C TYR A 393 4.55 -8.48 -1.82
N GLY A 394 4.05 -9.49 -1.09
CA GLY A 394 2.79 -9.41 -0.36
C GLY A 394 2.76 -8.24 0.63
N VAL A 395 3.79 -8.10 1.45
CA VAL A 395 3.95 -6.99 2.42
C VAL A 395 3.88 -5.62 1.73
N LEU A 396 4.56 -5.44 0.59
CA LEU A 396 4.52 -4.17 -0.15
C LEU A 396 3.15 -3.86 -0.79
N GLN A 397 2.34 -4.88 -1.06
CA GLN A 397 0.96 -4.72 -1.52
C GLN A 397 -0.04 -4.56 -0.37
N HIS A 398 0.33 -4.99 0.84
CA HIS A 398 -0.50 -4.88 2.03
C HIS A 398 -0.36 -3.50 2.68
N SER A 399 -1.25 -2.57 2.31
CA SER A 399 -1.33 -1.24 2.92
C SER A 399 -2.20 -1.28 4.18
N GLY A 400 -1.63 -0.89 5.32
CA GLY A 400 -2.35 -0.73 6.59
C GLY A 400 -2.93 0.66 6.81
N ALA A 401 -2.69 1.60 5.88
CA ALA A 401 -3.22 2.95 5.96
C ALA A 401 -4.76 2.96 5.86
N GLU A 402 -5.43 3.54 6.87
CA GLU A 402 -6.86 3.78 6.81
C GLU A 402 -7.17 4.86 5.77
N LEU A 403 -8.07 4.54 4.84
CA LEU A 403 -8.60 5.52 3.90
C LEU A 403 -9.49 6.52 4.63
N SER A 404 -9.41 7.79 4.24
CA SER A 404 -10.39 8.78 4.70
C SER A 404 -11.80 8.39 4.26
N ALA A 405 -12.84 8.91 4.93
CA ALA A 405 -14.22 8.62 4.54
C ALA A 405 -14.52 8.94 3.07
N HIS A 406 -13.91 10.00 2.52
CA HIS A 406 -14.04 10.33 1.09
C HIS A 406 -13.36 9.30 0.20
N GLU A 407 -12.14 8.87 0.55
CA GLU A 407 -11.42 7.82 -0.20
C GLU A 407 -12.13 6.47 -0.11
N THR A 408 -12.71 6.11 1.05
CA THR A 408 -13.53 4.91 1.18
C THR A 408 -14.77 4.99 0.30
N ILE A 409 -15.45 6.14 0.24
CA ILE A 409 -16.60 6.33 -0.66
C ILE A 409 -16.17 6.18 -2.13
N VAL A 410 -15.05 6.79 -2.53
CA VAL A 410 -14.53 6.67 -3.90
C VAL A 410 -14.15 5.23 -4.21
N ALA A 411 -13.43 4.55 -3.32
CA ALA A 411 -13.01 3.16 -3.52
C ALA A 411 -14.21 2.20 -3.61
N GLU A 412 -15.22 2.37 -2.75
CA GLU A 412 -16.48 1.63 -2.84
C GLU A 412 -17.19 1.94 -4.17
N GLN A 413 -17.31 3.22 -4.55
CA GLN A 413 -17.92 3.60 -5.83
C GLN A 413 -17.18 3.02 -7.04
N GLU A 414 -15.85 3.02 -7.03
CA GLU A 414 -15.03 2.38 -8.06
C GLU A 414 -15.21 0.87 -8.09
N GLN A 415 -15.31 0.22 -6.93
CA GLN A 415 -15.54 -1.22 -6.82
C GLN A 415 -16.92 -1.59 -7.37
N TRP A 416 -17.98 -0.91 -6.94
CA TRP A 416 -19.35 -1.16 -7.38
C TRP A 416 -19.61 -0.69 -8.81
N GLY A 417 -18.88 0.33 -9.28
CA GLY A 417 -18.92 0.82 -10.66
C GLY A 417 -18.00 0.07 -11.63
N SER A 418 -17.16 -0.84 -11.14
CA SER A 418 -16.21 -1.57 -11.98
C SER A 418 -16.92 -2.40 -13.05
N ILE A 419 -16.26 -2.57 -14.21
CA ILE A 419 -16.82 -3.37 -15.30
C ILE A 419 -17.00 -4.82 -14.87
N ALA A 420 -16.16 -5.34 -13.97
CA ALA A 420 -16.34 -6.69 -13.43
C ALA A 420 -17.69 -6.84 -12.71
N GLN A 421 -18.03 -5.90 -11.82
CA GLN A 421 -19.27 -5.90 -11.06
C GLN A 421 -20.48 -5.68 -11.97
N LEU A 422 -20.46 -4.63 -12.80
CA LEU A 422 -21.55 -4.31 -13.72
C LEU A 422 -21.79 -5.43 -14.75
N ALA A 423 -20.72 -6.09 -15.21
CA ALA A 423 -20.84 -7.25 -16.11
C ALA A 423 -21.48 -8.45 -15.41
N ALA A 424 -21.13 -8.72 -14.14
CA ALA A 424 -21.74 -9.81 -13.38
C ALA A 424 -23.24 -9.56 -13.19
N GLU A 425 -23.64 -8.33 -12.82
CA GLU A 425 -25.04 -7.92 -12.71
C GLU A 425 -25.78 -8.07 -14.05
N TYR A 426 -25.17 -7.59 -15.14
CA TYR A 426 -25.72 -7.75 -16.49
C TYR A 426 -25.91 -9.23 -16.86
N GLU A 427 -24.92 -10.07 -16.58
CA GLU A 427 -24.96 -11.51 -16.87
C GLU A 427 -26.07 -12.22 -16.08
N THR A 428 -26.28 -11.87 -14.80
CA THR A 428 -27.36 -12.39 -13.96
C THR A 428 -28.74 -11.99 -14.49
N ILE A 429 -28.94 -10.69 -14.79
CA ILE A 429 -30.21 -10.20 -15.35
C ILE A 429 -30.46 -10.87 -16.71
N ALA A 430 -29.44 -10.97 -17.56
CA ALA A 430 -29.54 -11.57 -18.88
C ALA A 430 -29.83 -13.07 -18.82
N ALA A 431 -29.32 -13.79 -17.82
CA ALA A 431 -29.60 -15.20 -17.61
C ALA A 431 -31.08 -15.43 -17.29
N ALA A 432 -31.63 -14.66 -16.34
CA ALA A 432 -33.04 -14.73 -16.00
C ALA A 432 -33.93 -14.25 -17.16
N ALA A 433 -33.59 -13.13 -17.81
CA ALA A 433 -34.40 -12.49 -18.85
C ALA A 433 -34.55 -13.32 -20.13
N GLN A 434 -33.58 -14.20 -20.42
CA GLN A 434 -33.57 -15.04 -21.60
C GLN A 434 -33.85 -16.51 -21.30
N HIS A 435 -34.08 -16.87 -20.03
CA HIS A 435 -34.25 -18.25 -19.59
C HIS A 435 -35.32 -18.98 -20.42
N ASP A 436 -36.54 -18.43 -20.47
CA ASP A 436 -37.66 -19.06 -21.18
C ASP A 436 -37.42 -19.18 -22.68
N ARG A 437 -36.72 -18.18 -23.25
CA ARG A 437 -36.34 -18.20 -24.68
C ARG A 437 -35.38 -19.34 -24.96
N TRP A 438 -34.35 -19.52 -24.14
CA TRP A 438 -33.39 -20.60 -24.31
C TRP A 438 -33.99 -21.97 -24.00
N ALA A 439 -34.86 -22.08 -23.00
CA ALA A 439 -35.62 -23.29 -22.72
C ALA A 439 -36.49 -23.70 -23.93
N THR A 440 -37.14 -22.73 -24.56
CA THR A 440 -37.93 -22.95 -25.79
C THR A 440 -37.06 -23.44 -26.93
N LEU A 441 -35.87 -22.85 -27.10
CA LEU A 441 -34.90 -23.25 -28.12
C LEU A 441 -34.39 -24.69 -27.87
N VAL A 442 -34.14 -25.07 -26.63
CA VAL A 442 -33.72 -26.44 -26.26
C VAL A 442 -34.83 -27.45 -26.56
N ARG A 443 -36.10 -27.16 -26.20
CA ARG A 443 -37.25 -28.01 -26.56
C ARG A 443 -37.40 -28.17 -28.07
N GLY A 444 -37.13 -27.11 -28.84
CA GLY A 444 -37.18 -27.12 -30.31
C GLY A 444 -35.95 -27.73 -31.00
N SER A 445 -34.94 -28.20 -30.26
CA SER A 445 -33.64 -28.60 -30.82
C SER A 445 -33.60 -30.02 -31.42
N GLY A 446 -34.68 -30.80 -31.31
CA GLY A 446 -34.75 -32.19 -31.76
C GLY A 446 -34.34 -33.22 -30.70
N LEU A 447 -34.14 -32.79 -29.45
CA LEU A 447 -34.14 -33.68 -28.27
C LEU A 447 -35.56 -34.23 -28.03
N SER A 448 -35.67 -35.39 -27.37
CA SER A 448 -36.98 -35.82 -26.84
C SER A 448 -37.42 -34.90 -25.70
N ASP A 449 -38.72 -34.86 -25.39
CA ASP A 449 -39.26 -34.02 -24.31
C ASP A 449 -38.56 -34.29 -22.96
N GLU A 450 -38.31 -35.56 -22.63
CA GLU A 450 -37.58 -35.96 -21.42
C GLU A 450 -36.13 -35.45 -21.41
N GLN A 451 -35.43 -35.53 -22.56
CA GLN A 451 -34.06 -35.05 -22.68
C GLN A 451 -33.97 -33.53 -22.61
N ALA A 452 -34.95 -32.82 -23.18
CA ALA A 452 -35.01 -31.37 -23.18
C ALA A 452 -35.25 -30.84 -21.76
N GLU A 453 -36.19 -31.39 -21.00
CA GLU A 453 -36.43 -30.97 -19.62
C GLU A 453 -35.22 -31.31 -18.72
N SER A 454 -34.62 -32.50 -18.87
CA SER A 454 -33.39 -32.85 -18.15
C SER A 454 -32.24 -31.87 -18.43
N ALA A 455 -32.12 -31.36 -19.66
CA ALA A 455 -31.11 -30.37 -20.01
C ALA A 455 -31.43 -28.96 -19.47
N ILE A 456 -32.71 -28.60 -19.32
CA ILE A 456 -33.13 -27.31 -18.77
C ILE A 456 -32.95 -27.27 -17.25
N GLU A 457 -33.22 -28.38 -16.56
CA GLU A 457 -33.07 -28.49 -15.10
C GLU A 457 -31.61 -28.70 -14.65
N SER A 458 -30.68 -28.95 -15.58
CA SER A 458 -29.25 -29.13 -15.28
C SER A 458 -28.59 -27.83 -14.83
N GLU A 459 -27.64 -27.92 -13.90
CA GLU A 459 -26.74 -26.82 -13.52
C GLU A 459 -25.92 -26.29 -14.72
N ALA A 460 -25.67 -27.11 -15.74
CA ALA A 460 -24.98 -26.71 -16.96
C ALA A 460 -25.85 -25.87 -17.92
N PHE A 461 -27.15 -25.70 -17.65
CA PHE A 461 -28.04 -24.88 -18.48
C PHE A 461 -27.63 -23.40 -18.47
N GLY A 462 -27.20 -22.87 -17.32
CA GLY A 462 -26.70 -21.49 -17.21
C GLY A 462 -25.50 -21.21 -18.13
N PRO A 463 -24.40 -21.98 -18.04
CA PRO A 463 -23.28 -21.92 -18.97
C PRO A 463 -23.70 -22.08 -20.45
N LEU A 464 -24.59 -23.03 -20.76
CA LEU A 464 -25.13 -23.20 -22.11
C LEU A 464 -25.84 -21.94 -22.62
N ALA A 465 -26.71 -21.33 -21.80
CA ALA A 465 -27.40 -20.09 -22.13
C ALA A 465 -26.42 -18.93 -22.39
N ALA A 466 -25.34 -18.84 -21.60
CA ALA A 466 -24.30 -17.83 -21.80
C ALA A 466 -23.54 -18.03 -23.13
N GLU A 467 -23.22 -19.27 -23.51
CA GLU A 467 -22.60 -19.58 -24.80
C GLU A 467 -23.54 -19.33 -25.99
N LEU A 468 -24.84 -19.62 -25.86
CA LEU A 468 -25.84 -19.31 -26.88
C LEU A 468 -25.98 -17.80 -27.09
N ARG A 469 -26.05 -17.02 -25.99
CA ARG A 469 -26.02 -15.55 -26.06
C ARG A 469 -24.76 -15.05 -26.75
N ARG A 470 -23.59 -15.63 -26.44
CA ARG A 470 -22.33 -15.28 -27.10
C ARG A 470 -22.35 -15.61 -28.58
N ALA A 471 -22.91 -16.76 -28.98
CA ALA A 471 -23.06 -17.15 -30.37
C ALA A 471 -23.93 -16.14 -31.13
N GLU A 472 -25.08 -15.77 -30.55
CA GLU A 472 -26.00 -14.78 -31.10
C GLU A 472 -25.36 -13.38 -31.23
N ALA A 473 -24.62 -12.92 -30.22
CA ALA A 473 -23.89 -11.65 -30.26
C ALA A 473 -22.84 -11.60 -31.39
N ASN A 474 -22.33 -12.77 -31.79
CA ASN A 474 -21.43 -12.95 -32.94
C ASN A 474 -22.18 -13.21 -34.27
N HIS A 475 -23.50 -12.96 -34.31
CA HIS A 475 -24.39 -13.17 -35.46
C HIS A 475 -24.43 -14.62 -35.96
N ARG A 476 -24.24 -15.61 -35.08
CA ARG A 476 -24.59 -17.00 -35.39
C ARG A 476 -26.11 -17.15 -35.27
N ASP A 477 -26.70 -17.83 -36.23
CA ASP A 477 -28.10 -18.26 -36.15
C ASP A 477 -28.20 -19.42 -35.16
N VAL A 478 -28.70 -19.16 -33.96
CA VAL A 478 -28.79 -20.15 -32.88
C VAL A 478 -29.92 -21.15 -33.12
N ASP A 479 -30.97 -20.74 -33.83
CA ASP A 479 -32.11 -21.56 -34.21
C ASP A 479 -31.71 -22.63 -35.24
N GLU A 480 -30.75 -22.35 -36.13
CA GLU A 480 -30.16 -23.35 -37.02
C GLU A 480 -28.99 -24.11 -36.38
N LEU A 481 -28.19 -23.44 -35.53
CA LEU A 481 -26.98 -24.01 -34.96
C LEU A 481 -27.29 -25.14 -33.97
N LEU A 482 -28.23 -24.91 -33.05
CA LEU A 482 -28.48 -25.84 -31.95
C LEU A 482 -29.02 -27.19 -32.45
N PRO A 483 -30.06 -27.25 -33.31
CA PRO A 483 -30.56 -28.53 -33.81
C PRO A 483 -29.50 -29.33 -34.59
N ARG A 484 -28.66 -28.63 -35.36
CA ARG A 484 -27.55 -29.27 -36.09
C ARG A 484 -26.52 -29.90 -35.15
N LEU A 485 -26.20 -29.25 -34.03
CA LEU A 485 -25.25 -29.76 -33.05
C LEU A 485 -25.83 -30.92 -32.22
N VAL A 486 -27.13 -30.89 -31.94
CA VAL A 486 -27.86 -31.98 -31.29
C VAL A 486 -27.86 -33.22 -32.20
N ALA A 487 -28.20 -33.06 -33.48
CA ALA A 487 -28.24 -34.17 -34.45
C ALA A 487 -26.87 -34.78 -34.82
N ALA A 488 -25.76 -34.07 -34.57
CA ALA A 488 -24.43 -34.49 -34.99
C ALA A 488 -23.94 -35.79 -34.32
N ARG A 489 -24.35 -36.05 -33.08
CA ARG A 489 -24.01 -37.27 -32.33
C ARG A 489 -25.02 -37.50 -31.21
N GLY A 490 -25.48 -38.75 -31.03
CA GLY A 490 -26.42 -39.12 -29.98
C GLY A 490 -25.88 -38.90 -28.56
N PHE A 491 -26.76 -39.02 -27.57
CA PHE A 491 -26.50 -38.75 -26.14
C PHE A 491 -26.56 -40.01 -25.26
N GLY A 492 -26.48 -41.21 -25.86
CA GLY A 492 -26.64 -42.46 -25.11
C GLY A 492 -25.55 -42.77 -24.08
N ASP A 493 -24.43 -42.04 -24.14
CA ASP A 493 -23.27 -42.10 -23.24
C ASP A 493 -23.07 -40.81 -22.43
N ALA A 494 -24.04 -39.89 -22.43
CA ALA A 494 -23.92 -38.60 -21.77
C ALA A 494 -24.56 -38.62 -20.36
N ASP A 495 -23.76 -38.34 -19.34
CA ASP A 495 -24.24 -38.16 -17.96
C ASP A 495 -25.00 -36.83 -17.79
N ASP A 496 -24.63 -35.79 -18.56
CA ASP A 496 -25.31 -34.50 -18.60
C ASP A 496 -25.42 -33.99 -20.06
N ILE A 497 -26.64 -33.94 -20.57
CA ILE A 497 -26.95 -33.50 -21.93
C ILE A 497 -26.61 -32.01 -22.12
N ALA A 498 -26.92 -31.16 -21.13
CA ALA A 498 -26.65 -29.73 -21.20
C ALA A 498 -25.15 -29.43 -21.25
N ALA A 499 -24.34 -30.14 -20.46
CA ALA A 499 -22.88 -30.02 -20.49
C ALA A 499 -22.29 -30.43 -21.85
N VAL A 500 -22.80 -31.51 -22.45
CA VAL A 500 -22.37 -31.95 -23.79
C VAL A 500 -22.76 -30.94 -24.86
N VAL A 501 -23.98 -30.41 -24.81
CA VAL A 501 -24.45 -29.39 -25.76
C VAL A 501 -23.64 -28.09 -25.59
N HIS A 502 -23.39 -27.65 -24.35
CA HIS A 502 -22.53 -26.51 -24.03
C HIS A 502 -21.15 -26.66 -24.68
N TYR A 503 -20.46 -27.78 -24.46
CA TYR A 503 -19.16 -28.06 -25.08
C TYR A 503 -19.21 -28.05 -26.61
N ARG A 504 -20.29 -28.60 -27.21
CA ARG A 504 -20.47 -28.59 -28.67
C ARG A 504 -20.67 -27.17 -29.21
N VAL A 505 -21.46 -26.35 -28.54
CA VAL A 505 -21.68 -24.94 -28.91
C VAL A 505 -20.37 -24.18 -28.80
N GLU A 506 -19.67 -24.27 -27.65
CA GLU A 506 -18.37 -23.64 -27.42
C GLU A 506 -17.37 -24.01 -28.53
N ARG A 507 -17.25 -25.30 -28.85
CA ARG A 507 -16.33 -25.76 -29.91
C ARG A 507 -16.72 -25.27 -31.31
N ALA A 508 -18.02 -25.16 -31.59
CA ALA A 508 -18.53 -24.63 -32.86
C ALA A 508 -18.36 -23.10 -32.98
N THR A 509 -18.32 -22.39 -31.85
CA THR A 509 -18.23 -20.93 -31.77
C THR A 509 -16.84 -20.41 -31.41
N ALA A 510 -15.90 -21.29 -31.01
CA ALA A 510 -14.51 -20.98 -30.69
C ALA A 510 -13.76 -20.24 -31.81
N ARG A 511 -14.22 -20.37 -33.06
CA ARG A 511 -13.78 -19.53 -34.17
C ARG A 511 -14.83 -18.43 -34.43
N PRO A 512 -14.44 -17.13 -34.36
CA PRO A 512 -15.31 -16.03 -34.74
C PRO A 512 -15.93 -16.28 -36.11
N ALA A 513 -17.23 -16.02 -36.25
CA ALA A 513 -17.91 -16.16 -37.52
C ALA A 513 -17.29 -15.21 -38.56
N GLY A 514 -16.47 -15.74 -39.48
CA GLY A 514 -16.13 -15.05 -40.73
C GLY A 514 -14.64 -14.93 -41.06
N SER A 515 -14.11 -15.92 -41.77
CA SER A 515 -13.00 -15.75 -42.73
C SER A 515 -13.49 -15.24 -44.10
N GLY A 516 -14.65 -14.59 -44.18
CA GLY A 516 -15.34 -14.18 -45.42
C GLY A 516 -15.68 -12.69 -45.53
N ARG A 517 -15.90 -12.22 -46.77
CA ARG A 517 -15.91 -10.82 -47.25
C ARG A 517 -17.05 -9.89 -46.77
N THR A 518 -17.87 -10.26 -45.79
CA THR A 518 -18.97 -9.41 -45.28
C THR A 518 -19.00 -9.40 -43.74
N ARG A 519 -18.19 -8.53 -43.12
CA ARG A 519 -18.12 -8.35 -41.65
C ARG A 519 -19.37 -7.61 -41.13
N LYS A 520 -20.26 -8.28 -40.41
CA LYS A 520 -21.11 -7.59 -39.41
C LYS A 520 -20.31 -7.51 -38.10
N SER A 521 -20.25 -6.33 -37.49
CA SER A 521 -19.56 -6.15 -36.20
C SER A 521 -20.30 -6.89 -35.10
N ALA A 522 -19.60 -7.69 -34.30
CA ALA A 522 -20.17 -8.33 -33.11
C ALA A 522 -20.85 -7.29 -32.21
N ARG A 523 -21.95 -7.70 -31.57
CA ARG A 523 -22.77 -6.81 -30.73
C ARG A 523 -22.35 -7.01 -29.28
N LEU A 524 -21.35 -6.24 -28.90
CA LEU A 524 -20.67 -6.33 -27.62
C LEU A 524 -20.72 -4.96 -26.92
N ILE A 525 -20.98 -4.99 -25.62
CA ILE A 525 -20.91 -3.85 -24.71
C ILE A 525 -19.45 -3.63 -24.33
N ALA A 526 -18.96 -2.40 -24.51
CA ALA A 526 -17.56 -2.01 -24.40
C ALA A 526 -16.58 -2.88 -25.24
N GLY A 527 -17.10 -3.64 -26.21
CA GLY A 527 -16.33 -4.58 -27.03
C GLY A 527 -16.00 -5.92 -26.36
N LEU A 528 -16.51 -6.20 -25.16
CA LEU A 528 -16.25 -7.43 -24.40
C LEU A 528 -17.53 -8.21 -24.11
N ILE A 529 -18.54 -7.59 -23.50
CA ILE A 529 -19.68 -8.32 -22.93
C ILE A 529 -20.74 -8.58 -24.01
N PRO A 530 -21.18 -9.83 -24.24
CA PRO A 530 -22.23 -10.14 -25.21
C PRO A 530 -23.58 -9.51 -24.85
N GLN A 531 -24.13 -8.68 -25.73
CA GLN A 531 -25.42 -8.03 -25.51
C GLN A 531 -26.56 -9.05 -25.54
N ALA A 532 -27.43 -9.02 -24.53
CA ALA A 532 -28.65 -9.81 -24.44
C ALA A 532 -29.74 -9.28 -25.40
N ARG A 533 -30.51 -10.21 -25.96
CA ARG A 533 -31.45 -9.99 -27.07
C ARG A 533 -32.73 -10.78 -26.88
N GLY A 534 -33.81 -10.30 -27.50
CA GLY A 534 -35.10 -10.98 -27.47
C GLY A 534 -35.72 -11.04 -26.08
N VAL A 535 -35.34 -10.11 -25.19
CA VAL A 535 -35.93 -9.96 -23.87
C VAL A 535 -37.30 -9.31 -24.03
N LEU A 536 -38.35 -10.02 -23.61
CA LEU A 536 -39.74 -9.58 -23.75
C LEU A 536 -40.19 -8.73 -22.57
N ASP A 537 -39.74 -9.07 -21.36
CA ASP A 537 -40.02 -8.32 -20.14
C ASP A 537 -39.45 -6.89 -20.22
N ALA A 538 -40.29 -5.89 -19.92
CA ALA A 538 -39.92 -4.49 -20.09
C ALA A 538 -38.97 -4.00 -18.98
N ASP A 539 -39.16 -4.49 -17.75
CA ASP A 539 -38.37 -4.08 -16.59
C ASP A 539 -36.97 -4.69 -16.68
N MET A 540 -36.86 -5.97 -17.07
CA MET A 540 -35.57 -6.62 -17.31
C MET A 540 -34.83 -6.01 -18.49
N ARG A 541 -35.54 -5.57 -19.54
CA ARG A 541 -34.91 -4.87 -20.68
C ARG A 541 -34.38 -3.50 -20.27
N ALA A 542 -35.19 -2.69 -19.60
CA ALA A 542 -34.74 -1.42 -19.04
C ALA A 542 -33.54 -1.63 -18.11
N ALA A 543 -33.57 -2.72 -17.34
CA ALA A 543 -32.48 -3.04 -16.45
C ALA A 543 -31.18 -3.41 -17.18
N LEU A 544 -31.26 -4.15 -18.29
CA LEU A 544 -30.10 -4.47 -19.12
C LEU A 544 -29.56 -3.22 -19.83
N ASP A 545 -30.44 -2.36 -20.35
CA ASP A 545 -30.07 -1.12 -21.04
C ASP A 545 -29.32 -0.16 -20.10
N GLU A 546 -29.79 -0.01 -18.85
CA GLU A 546 -29.11 0.81 -17.83
C GLU A 546 -27.71 0.29 -17.51
N ARG A 547 -27.55 -1.03 -17.33
CA ARG A 547 -26.22 -1.64 -17.10
C ARG A 547 -25.31 -1.49 -18.32
N GLU A 548 -25.85 -1.61 -19.54
CA GLU A 548 -25.11 -1.36 -20.78
C GLU A 548 -24.56 0.07 -20.84
N GLU A 549 -25.39 1.07 -20.50
CA GLU A 549 -24.98 2.47 -20.45
C GLU A 549 -23.90 2.73 -19.40
N LEU A 550 -24.04 2.16 -18.20
CA LEU A 550 -23.06 2.29 -17.13
C LEU A 550 -21.71 1.67 -17.52
N ILE A 551 -21.70 0.47 -18.12
CA ILE A 551 -20.47 -0.18 -18.59
C ILE A 551 -19.78 0.65 -19.67
N GLU A 552 -20.53 1.18 -20.64
CA GLU A 552 -19.97 2.01 -21.72
C GLU A 552 -19.44 3.35 -21.19
N ALA A 553 -20.12 3.97 -20.23
CA ALA A 553 -19.70 5.20 -19.58
C ALA A 553 -18.43 4.99 -18.75
N HIS A 554 -18.37 3.94 -17.92
CA HIS A 554 -17.19 3.61 -17.11
C HIS A 554 -15.99 3.31 -18.00
N ALA A 555 -16.14 2.48 -19.03
CA ALA A 555 -15.05 2.17 -19.95
C ALA A 555 -14.52 3.41 -20.68
N ALA A 556 -15.38 4.40 -20.97
CA ALA A 556 -14.96 5.67 -21.54
C ALA A 556 -14.21 6.54 -20.52
N ALA A 557 -14.70 6.62 -19.28
CA ALA A 557 -14.05 7.35 -18.19
C ALA A 557 -12.65 6.80 -17.89
N VAL A 558 -12.51 5.47 -17.75
CA VAL A 558 -11.21 4.81 -17.56
C VAL A 558 -10.22 5.16 -18.67
N LEU A 559 -10.67 5.17 -19.93
CA LEU A 559 -9.82 5.56 -21.06
C LEU A 559 -9.41 7.04 -20.98
N ASP A 560 -10.36 7.94 -20.72
CA ASP A 560 -10.10 9.39 -20.69
C ASP A 560 -9.17 9.78 -19.55
N THR A 561 -9.36 9.19 -18.35
CA THR A 561 -8.44 9.37 -17.21
C THR A 561 -7.04 8.89 -17.58
N ALA A 562 -6.90 7.68 -18.11
CA ALA A 562 -5.60 7.13 -18.48
C ALA A 562 -4.86 7.96 -19.54
N LEU A 563 -5.58 8.53 -20.51
CA LEU A 563 -5.00 9.41 -21.52
C LEU A 563 -4.59 10.77 -20.92
N THR A 564 -5.39 11.32 -20.01
CA THR A 564 -5.11 12.60 -19.34
C THR A 564 -3.88 12.49 -18.45
N GLU A 565 -3.77 11.39 -17.70
CA GLU A 565 -2.64 11.10 -16.80
C GLU A 565 -1.41 10.55 -17.53
N CYS A 566 -1.48 10.36 -18.85
CA CYS A 566 -0.40 9.76 -19.66
C CYS A 566 0.07 8.40 -19.12
N ALA A 567 -0.88 7.56 -18.67
CA ALA A 567 -0.57 6.26 -18.08
C ALA A 567 0.31 5.41 -19.03
N PRO A 568 1.34 4.69 -18.54
CA PRO A 568 2.37 4.08 -19.40
C PRO A 568 1.85 3.19 -20.53
N TRP A 569 0.79 2.42 -20.26
CA TRP A 569 0.18 1.51 -21.23
C TRP A 569 -0.49 2.23 -22.41
N THR A 570 -0.92 3.48 -22.23
CA THR A 570 -1.57 4.28 -23.29
C THR A 570 -0.61 4.63 -24.43
N LYS A 571 0.70 4.59 -24.19
CA LYS A 571 1.72 4.74 -25.24
C LYS A 571 1.53 3.73 -26.37
N ALA A 572 1.03 2.52 -26.05
CA ALA A 572 0.77 1.50 -27.04
C ALA A 572 -0.49 1.76 -27.90
N LEU A 573 -1.37 2.69 -27.48
CA LEU A 573 -2.54 3.14 -28.22
C LEU A 573 -2.22 4.26 -29.24
N GLY A 574 -1.07 4.92 -29.12
CA GLY A 574 -0.73 6.05 -29.98
C GLY A 574 -1.71 7.23 -29.87
N MET A 575 -1.65 8.16 -30.82
CA MET A 575 -2.51 9.34 -30.84
C MET A 575 -3.81 9.11 -31.63
N PRO A 576 -4.93 9.74 -31.24
CA PRO A 576 -6.16 9.67 -32.01
C PRO A 576 -5.98 10.35 -33.38
N PRO A 577 -6.46 9.72 -34.48
CA PRO A 577 -6.36 10.31 -35.82
C PRO A 577 -7.12 11.63 -35.97
N ASN A 578 -6.68 12.49 -36.90
CA ASN A 578 -7.33 13.79 -37.13
C ASN A 578 -8.71 13.69 -37.82
N ASP A 579 -8.94 12.60 -38.58
CA ASP A 579 -10.22 12.36 -39.24
C ASP A 579 -11.29 11.90 -38.25
N ARG A 580 -12.43 12.59 -38.20
CA ARG A 580 -13.51 12.35 -37.22
C ARG A 580 -14.03 10.91 -37.23
N ARG A 581 -14.10 10.24 -38.39
CA ARG A 581 -14.61 8.87 -38.51
C ARG A 581 -13.57 7.85 -38.04
N ARG A 582 -12.30 8.08 -38.38
CA ARG A 582 -11.18 7.28 -37.87
C ARG A 582 -10.97 7.47 -36.37
N ALA A 583 -11.10 8.70 -35.86
CA ALA A 583 -11.05 9.00 -34.42
C ALA A 583 -12.14 8.25 -33.65
N ALA A 584 -13.37 8.20 -34.16
CA ALA A 584 -14.44 7.41 -33.55
C ALA A 584 -14.12 5.90 -33.52
N THR A 585 -13.50 5.39 -34.59
CA THR A 585 -13.08 3.98 -34.68
C THR A 585 -11.93 3.67 -33.71
N TRP A 586 -10.94 4.57 -33.65
CA TRP A 586 -9.83 4.50 -32.69
C TRP A 586 -10.36 4.49 -31.25
N ARG A 587 -11.28 5.41 -30.92
CA ARG A 587 -11.83 5.54 -29.57
C ARG A 587 -12.64 4.31 -29.16
N LYS A 588 -13.39 3.70 -30.09
CA LYS A 588 -14.09 2.44 -29.84
C LYS A 588 -13.12 1.29 -29.53
N ALA A 589 -12.05 1.17 -30.31
CA ALA A 589 -11.06 0.11 -30.12
C ALA A 589 -10.20 0.31 -28.85
N ALA A 590 -9.82 1.55 -28.54
CA ALA A 590 -9.12 1.92 -27.31
C ALA A 590 -9.98 1.66 -26.07
N ARG A 591 -11.29 1.93 -26.13
CA ARG A 591 -12.24 1.65 -25.04
C ARG A 591 -12.30 0.16 -24.71
N THR A 592 -12.20 -0.72 -25.70
CA THR A 592 -12.16 -2.17 -25.45
C THR A 592 -10.90 -2.60 -24.69
N VAL A 593 -9.76 -1.93 -24.92
CA VAL A 593 -8.54 -2.17 -24.14
C VAL A 593 -8.70 -1.66 -22.71
N ALA A 594 -9.25 -0.45 -22.53
CA ALA A 594 -9.53 0.12 -21.20
C ALA A 594 -10.51 -0.77 -20.41
N ALA A 595 -11.59 -1.22 -21.06
CA ALA A 595 -12.58 -2.09 -20.46
C ALA A 595 -11.99 -3.44 -20.01
N TYR A 596 -11.06 -3.99 -20.78
CA TYR A 596 -10.38 -5.24 -20.44
C TYR A 596 -9.48 -5.04 -19.21
N ARG A 597 -8.72 -3.95 -19.19
CA ARG A 597 -7.83 -3.63 -18.08
C ARG A 597 -8.60 -3.44 -16.78
N ASP A 598 -9.71 -2.71 -16.81
CA ASP A 598 -10.57 -2.49 -15.65
C ASP A 598 -11.22 -3.81 -15.17
N ARG A 599 -11.85 -4.56 -16.09
CA ARG A 599 -12.53 -5.84 -15.76
C ARG A 599 -11.60 -6.85 -15.09
N TYR A 600 -10.34 -6.92 -15.50
CA TYR A 600 -9.36 -7.89 -14.98
C TYR A 600 -8.29 -7.27 -14.08
N ARG A 601 -8.49 -6.02 -13.61
CA ARG A 601 -7.59 -5.29 -12.71
C ARG A 601 -6.12 -5.31 -13.17
N VAL A 602 -5.89 -5.08 -14.46
CA VAL A 602 -4.55 -4.98 -15.04
C VAL A 602 -3.93 -3.64 -14.65
N ILE A 603 -3.05 -3.66 -13.66
CA ILE A 603 -2.40 -2.47 -13.10
C ILE A 603 -0.99 -2.19 -13.67
N ASP A 604 -0.38 -3.16 -14.36
CA ASP A 604 0.95 -2.99 -14.93
C ASP A 604 0.97 -2.13 -16.22
N ASP A 605 2.20 -1.83 -16.68
CA ASP A 605 2.47 -1.01 -17.86
C ASP A 605 2.07 -1.68 -19.20
N SER A 606 1.82 -3.00 -19.21
CA SER A 606 1.43 -3.74 -20.40
C SER A 606 -0.05 -3.50 -20.72
N PRO A 607 -0.43 -3.14 -21.96
CA PRO A 607 -1.83 -2.90 -22.31
C PRO A 607 -2.79 -4.06 -21.99
N LEU A 608 -2.29 -5.30 -21.93
CA LEU A 608 -3.09 -6.50 -21.69
C LEU A 608 -2.61 -7.33 -20.48
N GLY A 609 -1.61 -6.89 -19.73
CA GLY A 609 -1.14 -7.58 -18.53
C GLY A 609 -0.54 -8.96 -18.76
N ALA A 610 -0.59 -9.78 -17.70
CA ALA A 610 -0.14 -11.16 -17.66
C ALA A 610 -1.01 -12.10 -18.54
N PRO A 611 -0.54 -13.33 -18.84
CA PRO A 611 -1.34 -14.32 -19.56
C PRO A 611 -2.69 -14.60 -18.86
N PRO A 612 -3.77 -14.81 -19.63
CA PRO A 612 -5.09 -15.04 -19.07
C PRO A 612 -5.16 -16.38 -18.32
N GLU A 613 -5.85 -16.39 -17.18
CA GLU A 613 -5.97 -17.55 -16.29
C GLU A 613 -7.26 -18.34 -16.51
N SER A 614 -8.27 -17.73 -17.15
CA SER A 614 -9.56 -18.36 -17.45
C SER A 614 -9.90 -18.36 -18.94
N ALA A 615 -10.81 -19.25 -19.35
CA ALA A 615 -11.32 -19.31 -20.72
C ALA A 615 -12.04 -18.01 -21.11
N ALA A 616 -12.83 -17.43 -20.20
CA ALA A 616 -13.51 -16.15 -20.41
C ALA A 616 -12.49 -15.00 -20.61
N GLN A 617 -11.48 -14.90 -19.75
CA GLN A 617 -10.41 -13.90 -19.90
C GLN A 617 -9.60 -14.10 -21.17
N THR A 618 -9.41 -15.35 -21.63
CA THR A 618 -8.71 -15.64 -22.89
C THR A 618 -9.45 -15.04 -24.09
N ILE A 619 -10.78 -15.14 -24.12
CA ILE A 619 -11.63 -14.58 -25.19
C ILE A 619 -11.61 -13.06 -25.13
N ASP A 620 -11.77 -12.47 -23.95
CA ASP A 620 -11.77 -11.02 -23.77
C ASP A 620 -10.38 -10.42 -24.06
N ALA A 621 -9.30 -11.10 -23.69
CA ALA A 621 -7.93 -10.73 -24.06
C ALA A 621 -7.72 -10.76 -25.58
N ALA A 622 -8.29 -11.74 -26.28
CA ALA A 622 -8.23 -11.79 -27.73
C ALA A 622 -8.96 -10.61 -28.38
N ARG A 623 -10.12 -10.20 -27.84
CA ARG A 623 -10.87 -9.02 -28.30
C ARG A 623 -10.11 -7.72 -28.06
N ALA A 624 -9.56 -7.56 -26.86
CA ALA A 624 -8.73 -6.41 -26.50
C ALA A 624 -7.47 -6.33 -27.38
N ARG A 625 -6.84 -7.47 -27.69
CA ARG A 625 -5.71 -7.54 -28.65
C ARG A 625 -6.10 -7.08 -30.05
N VAL A 626 -7.26 -7.52 -30.56
CA VAL A 626 -7.78 -7.03 -31.85
C VAL A 626 -8.04 -5.53 -31.81
N GLY A 627 -8.56 -4.99 -30.69
CA GLY A 627 -8.71 -3.54 -30.49
C GLY A 627 -7.37 -2.81 -30.57
N LEU A 628 -6.35 -3.30 -29.86
CA LEU A 628 -4.99 -2.75 -29.89
C LEU A 628 -4.37 -2.79 -31.30
N GLU A 629 -4.55 -3.89 -32.04
CA GLU A 629 -4.10 -4.00 -33.43
C GLU A 629 -4.80 -3.02 -34.36
N GLN A 630 -6.11 -2.80 -34.18
CA GLN A 630 -6.88 -1.82 -34.97
C GLN A 630 -6.40 -0.40 -34.72
N VAL A 631 -6.16 -0.04 -33.46
CA VAL A 631 -5.60 1.25 -33.08
C VAL A 631 -4.24 1.48 -33.76
N ARG A 632 -3.31 0.52 -33.68
CA ARG A 632 -2.00 0.57 -34.33
C ARG A 632 -2.05 0.58 -35.86
N ALA A 633 -3.11 0.02 -36.46
CA ALA A 633 -3.29 0.04 -37.91
C ALA A 633 -3.77 1.42 -38.40
N LEU A 634 -4.58 2.12 -37.60
CA LEU A 634 -5.06 3.47 -37.90
C LEU A 634 -3.91 4.49 -37.86
N GLU A 635 -3.02 4.36 -36.88
CA GLU A 635 -1.81 5.19 -36.74
C GLU A 635 -0.85 5.02 -37.95
N ARG A 636 -0.52 3.78 -38.32
CA ARG A 636 0.33 3.48 -39.49
C ARG A 636 -0.25 3.97 -40.82
N ALA A 637 -1.56 4.19 -40.90
CA ALA A 637 -2.21 4.74 -42.09
C ALA A 637 -2.12 6.27 -42.19
N GLU A 638 -1.61 6.95 -41.15
CA GLU A 638 -1.42 8.40 -41.07
C GLU A 638 0.03 8.82 -41.40
N GLU A 639 1.00 7.89 -41.34
CA GLU A 639 2.37 8.13 -41.82
C GLU A 639 2.40 8.27 -43.36
N PRO A 640 2.94 9.38 -43.92
CA PRO A 640 3.00 9.57 -45.36
C PRO A 640 3.91 8.50 -46.01
N ARG A 641 3.42 7.87 -47.10
CA ARG A 641 4.26 7.07 -48.01
C ARG A 641 5.32 7.93 -48.69
N SER A 642 6.43 8.18 -48.01
CA SER A 642 7.63 8.80 -48.55
C SER A 642 8.60 7.73 -49.09
N ALA A 643 8.51 7.42 -50.39
CA ALA A 643 9.63 7.03 -51.26
C ALA A 643 9.13 6.66 -52.67
N GLY A 644 8.69 7.66 -53.44
CA GLY A 644 8.57 7.55 -54.88
C GLY A 644 9.97 7.61 -55.51
N ARG A 645 10.37 6.53 -56.19
CA ARG A 645 11.57 6.41 -57.04
C ARG A 645 11.79 7.67 -57.89
N THR A 646 12.96 8.30 -57.74
CA THR A 646 13.52 9.24 -58.73
C THR A 646 14.35 8.45 -59.76
N PRO A 647 14.16 8.65 -61.08
CA PRO A 647 15.04 8.05 -62.08
C PRO A 647 16.37 8.84 -62.14
N GLY A 648 17.48 8.12 -62.04
CA GLY A 648 18.83 8.68 -62.05
C GLY A 648 19.15 9.41 -63.36
N LYS A 649 19.52 10.69 -63.26
CA LYS A 649 20.17 11.43 -64.35
C LYS A 649 21.65 11.05 -64.40
N HIS A 650 22.04 10.44 -65.51
CA HIS A 650 23.43 10.27 -65.93
C HIS A 650 24.06 11.63 -66.24
N VAL A 651 25.25 11.89 -65.71
CA VAL A 651 26.14 13.00 -66.14
C VAL A 651 27.41 12.35 -66.70
N PRO A 652 27.84 12.66 -67.93
CA PRO A 652 29.10 12.17 -68.47
C PRO A 652 30.25 13.06 -67.99
N GLY A 653 31.34 12.43 -67.53
CA GLY A 653 32.59 13.10 -67.18
C GLY A 653 33.32 13.62 -68.40
N VAL A 654 33.82 14.85 -68.30
CA VAL A 654 34.79 15.47 -69.21
C VAL A 654 36.12 15.58 -68.46
N SER A 655 37.17 15.16 -69.15
CA SER A 655 38.57 15.12 -68.74
C SER A 655 39.14 16.45 -68.24
N MET A 656 39.94 16.39 -67.17
CA MET A 656 41.37 16.74 -67.19
C MET A 656 42.07 16.17 -65.96
#